data_AF-I8RI10-F1
#
_entry.id   AF-I8RI10-F1
#
_cell.length_a   1.000
_cell.length_b   1.000
_cell.length_c   1.000
_cell.angle_alpha   90.00
_cell.angle_beta   90.00
_cell.angle_gamma   90.00
#
_symmetry.space_group_name_H-M   'P 1'
#
loop_
_entity.id
_entity.type
_entity.pdbx_description
1 polymer ?
#
loop_
_entity_poly.entity_id
_entity_poly.type
_entity_poly.pdbx_seq_one_letter_code
_entity_poly.pdbx_strand_id
1 'polypeptide(L)'
;MDINVDNIKMGIKEILMDLLKCSNDFLDAEKSFLEIGINSIQSVELVESINQKLGQKLGIDAVFDYTNINELAGYIFDQFRIGHCDKRISMVGDTEEGFRENNLNCMENAECLLEDFPTVDKLRVIEPEQYQVSHDPKAVPEKKESSISVGERGSDIAIIGISGRFAGAENVEEFWNHLQAGDNCIEEINRKGWDESKYYSPDPGQVDRAVSKWGGLLNNIEEFDALFFNISPLEAERMDPQQRLLLQEAYRVFEDAGYSAEELSGRKVGVFVGGRTSDYKEKTLLTQERNSQTFLGNDMSILAARISYFLNLKGPNIAIDTACSSSLVAIHLACESIHSGRSEMALAGGVFVLSSPEFYVMASKTEMLSPDGQCKTFDNRANGIALGEGVGVLLMKKLEQAVADGDYIYGVIKGSSINQDGKTKGITAPSMLSQKALLYDAYKNAAIHPETVSFIETHGTGTKLGDPIEVKALTEAFQMFTNKSQFCAIGSHKPNFGHAIMSAGIAGVLKVLMAMKYRKLPPQINITEVNEHIDLNKSPFFINRELREWKSRDGGPLRAGVSAFGFSGTNCHAIIEEAPIRKRTSGNAKPCYLFPFSAKTKDALERKIADMIHWFEEKVQNERADEISYTLLAGRSHFSARCIFIAEDLYELQQQLIAVAKSGLAEFSFREEVKGLKDYGEQLLAELREDRSINAETYKEKLSVLSELYISGYTLNWANLFDRSRRVPLPTYPFAREHYWIPDVTSTDHSRVEGAGAFI
;
A
#
# COMPACT_ATOMS: atom_id res chain seq x y z
N MET A 1 -35.37 34.67 18.03
CA MET A 1 -35.23 33.65 19.09
C MET A 1 -33.89 33.87 19.73
N ASP A 2 -33.84 34.02 21.06
CA ASP A 2 -32.57 33.93 21.77
C ASP A 2 -32.01 32.53 21.53
N ILE A 3 -30.92 32.45 20.76
CA ILE A 3 -30.26 31.20 20.44
C ILE A 3 -29.52 30.77 21.70
N ASN A 4 -30.14 29.89 22.47
CA ASN A 4 -29.54 29.18 23.60
C ASN A 4 -29.63 27.67 23.30
N VAL A 5 -28.66 26.90 23.79
CA VAL A 5 -28.57 25.45 23.65
C VAL A 5 -29.90 24.77 23.96
N ASP A 6 -30.63 25.20 25.00
CA ASP A 6 -31.91 24.59 25.38
C ASP A 6 -33.01 24.73 24.31
N ASN A 7 -33.05 25.87 23.60
CA ASN A 7 -33.97 26.08 22.49
C ASN A 7 -33.61 25.21 21.29
N ILE A 8 -32.32 25.01 21.03
CA ILE A 8 -31.84 24.10 19.99
C ILE A 8 -32.19 22.65 20.34
N LYS A 9 -31.97 22.24 21.59
CA LYS A 9 -32.37 20.91 22.09
C LYS A 9 -33.87 20.67 21.89
N MET A 10 -34.70 21.66 22.23
CA MET A 10 -36.15 21.56 22.05
C MET A 10 -36.53 21.47 20.56
N GLY A 11 -35.87 22.25 19.70
CA GLY A 11 -36.07 22.18 18.25
C GLY A 11 -35.71 20.82 17.65
N ILE A 12 -34.59 20.21 18.10
CA ILE A 12 -34.19 18.85 17.70
C ILE A 12 -35.21 17.82 18.19
N LYS A 13 -35.68 17.93 19.44
CA LYS A 13 -36.71 17.04 19.99
C LYS A 13 -38.00 17.07 19.19
N GLU A 14 -38.48 18.26 18.80
CA GLU A 14 -39.68 18.39 17.97
C GLU A 14 -39.51 17.69 16.61
N ILE A 15 -38.36 17.84 15.97
CA ILE A 15 -38.08 17.16 14.68
C ILE A 15 -38.06 15.63 14.87
N LEU A 16 -37.46 15.14 15.94
CA LEU A 16 -37.43 13.71 16.24
C LEU A 16 -38.81 13.15 16.56
N MET A 17 -39.68 13.91 17.24
CA MET A 17 -41.07 13.52 17.47
C MET A 17 -41.82 13.34 16.15
N ASP A 18 -41.60 14.23 15.18
CA ASP A 18 -42.22 14.14 13.86
C ASP A 18 -41.70 12.95 13.05
N LEU A 19 -40.38 12.72 13.05
CA LEU A 19 -39.73 11.61 12.34
C LEU A 19 -40.10 10.24 12.89
N LEU A 20 -40.13 10.10 14.23
CA LEU A 20 -40.39 8.83 14.90
C LEU A 20 -41.86 8.62 15.24
N LYS A 21 -42.71 9.62 15.00
CA LYS A 21 -44.14 9.64 15.35
C LYS A 21 -44.37 9.27 16.83
N CYS A 22 -43.55 9.83 17.73
CA CYS A 22 -43.56 9.56 19.17
C CYS A 22 -43.77 10.83 20.00
N SER A 23 -44.10 10.68 21.30
CA SER A 23 -44.23 11.81 22.24
C SER A 23 -42.89 12.16 22.91
N ASN A 24 -42.75 13.41 23.37
CA ASN A 24 -41.53 13.94 23.99
C ASN A 24 -41.03 13.11 25.19
N ASP A 25 -41.95 12.46 25.92
CA ASP A 25 -41.63 11.65 27.12
C ASP A 25 -40.75 10.43 26.83
N PHE A 26 -40.63 10.02 25.55
CA PHE A 26 -39.77 8.91 25.12
C PHE A 26 -38.39 9.35 24.64
N LEU A 27 -38.14 10.66 24.49
CA LEU A 27 -36.90 11.22 23.95
C LEU A 27 -35.97 11.67 25.08
N ASP A 28 -35.12 10.73 25.51
CA ASP A 28 -34.01 10.99 26.43
C ASP A 28 -32.87 11.68 25.67
N ALA A 29 -32.41 12.83 26.16
CA ALA A 29 -31.40 13.66 25.49
C ALA A 29 -29.98 13.11 25.63
N GLU A 30 -29.75 12.16 26.55
CA GLU A 30 -28.48 11.46 26.76
C GLU A 30 -28.39 10.16 25.95
N LYS A 31 -29.54 9.60 25.54
CA LYS A 31 -29.56 8.39 24.71
C LYS A 31 -29.07 8.70 23.31
N SER A 32 -28.35 7.75 22.74
CA SER A 32 -27.90 7.86 21.37
C SER A 32 -29.08 7.83 20.40
N PHE A 33 -28.93 8.47 19.23
CA PHE A 33 -29.93 8.42 18.17
C PHE A 33 -30.28 6.99 17.76
N LEU A 34 -29.32 6.06 17.81
CA LEU A 34 -29.54 4.64 17.55
C LEU A 34 -30.47 3.99 18.59
N GLU A 35 -30.24 4.25 19.89
CA GLU A 35 -31.08 3.73 20.98
C GLU A 35 -32.51 4.29 20.95
N ILE A 36 -32.68 5.47 20.35
CA ILE A 36 -33.97 6.12 20.13
C ILE A 36 -34.65 5.62 18.83
N GLY A 37 -33.96 4.78 18.04
CA GLY A 37 -34.50 4.11 16.86
C GLY A 37 -34.26 4.83 15.53
N ILE A 38 -33.30 5.76 15.46
CA ILE A 38 -32.93 6.47 14.22
C ILE A 38 -31.92 5.64 13.43
N ASN A 39 -32.27 5.26 12.20
CA ASN A 39 -31.38 4.59 11.25
C ASN A 39 -30.61 5.57 10.33
N SER A 40 -29.77 5.06 9.43
CA SER A 40 -28.93 5.87 8.53
C SER A 40 -29.75 6.75 7.56
N ILE A 41 -30.91 6.27 7.09
CA ILE A 41 -31.79 7.05 6.19
C ILE A 41 -32.45 8.19 6.97
N GLN A 42 -33.01 7.88 8.15
CA GLN A 42 -33.61 8.87 9.04
C GLN A 42 -32.59 9.88 9.58
N SER A 43 -31.31 9.52 9.60
CA SER A 43 -30.22 10.45 9.95
C SER A 43 -30.06 11.56 8.91
N VAL A 44 -30.23 11.25 7.63
CA VAL A 44 -30.21 12.27 6.56
C VAL A 44 -31.42 13.17 6.69
N GLU A 45 -32.61 12.60 6.85
CA GLU A 45 -33.87 13.34 7.01
C GLU A 45 -33.86 14.23 8.26
N LEU A 46 -33.25 13.76 9.35
CA LEU A 46 -33.02 14.55 10.57
C LEU A 46 -32.16 15.79 10.28
N VAL A 47 -31.04 15.63 9.57
CA VAL A 47 -30.15 16.76 9.23
C VAL A 47 -30.84 17.75 8.31
N GLU A 48 -31.53 17.26 7.28
CA GLU A 48 -32.28 18.11 6.36
C GLU A 48 -33.37 18.91 7.09
N SER A 49 -34.10 18.26 7.98
CA SER A 49 -35.13 18.89 8.81
C SER A 49 -34.54 19.92 9.77
N ILE A 50 -33.39 19.63 10.40
CA ILE A 50 -32.68 20.58 11.25
C ILE A 50 -32.20 21.79 10.43
N ASN A 51 -31.62 21.56 9.26
CA ASN A 51 -31.14 22.61 8.36
C ASN A 51 -32.29 23.51 7.91
N GLN A 52 -33.44 22.93 7.55
CA GLN A 52 -34.62 23.68 7.15
C GLN A 52 -35.21 24.49 8.32
N LYS A 53 -35.33 23.90 9.50
CA LYS A 53 -35.99 24.52 10.66
C LYS A 53 -35.13 25.56 11.36
N LEU A 54 -33.82 25.32 11.48
CA LEU A 54 -32.87 26.21 12.16
C LEU A 54 -32.12 27.15 11.21
N GLY A 55 -32.34 27.03 9.88
CA GLY A 55 -31.65 27.86 8.88
C GLY A 55 -30.15 27.60 8.82
N GLN A 56 -29.74 26.37 9.12
CA GLN A 56 -28.34 25.94 9.20
C GLN A 56 -27.93 25.15 7.95
N LYS A 57 -26.61 24.97 7.78
CA LYS A 57 -26.02 24.08 6.77
C LYS A 57 -25.13 23.04 7.44
N LEU A 58 -25.72 22.24 8.32
CA LEU A 58 -25.07 21.08 8.90
C LEU A 58 -24.84 20.03 7.80
N GLY A 59 -23.64 19.48 7.77
CA GLY A 59 -23.37 18.28 6.98
C GLY A 59 -23.96 17.05 7.67
N ILE A 60 -24.13 15.97 6.89
CA ILE A 60 -24.71 14.72 7.38
C ILE A 60 -23.85 14.09 8.48
N ASP A 61 -22.54 14.31 8.43
CA ASP A 61 -21.53 13.90 9.40
C ASP A 61 -21.84 14.34 10.84
N ALA A 62 -22.52 15.48 11.03
CA ALA A 62 -22.79 16.03 12.36
C ALA A 62 -23.54 15.03 13.25
N VAL A 63 -24.49 14.27 12.69
CA VAL A 63 -25.21 13.31 13.53
C VAL A 63 -24.33 12.10 13.83
N PHE A 64 -23.35 11.75 12.99
CA PHE A 64 -22.41 10.64 13.21
C PHE A 64 -21.37 10.93 14.30
N ASP A 65 -20.86 12.15 14.34
CA ASP A 65 -19.89 12.59 15.35
C ASP A 65 -20.55 12.99 16.68
N TYR A 66 -21.79 13.51 16.64
CA TYR A 66 -22.55 13.93 17.81
C TYR A 66 -23.76 13.02 17.99
N THR A 67 -23.64 12.05 18.89
CA THR A 67 -24.46 10.85 18.91
C THR A 67 -25.80 10.99 19.61
N ASN A 68 -26.01 12.08 20.35
CA ASN A 68 -27.25 12.37 21.09
C ASN A 68 -27.68 13.84 20.95
N ILE A 69 -28.87 14.16 21.48
CA ILE A 69 -29.48 15.49 21.37
C ILE A 69 -28.60 16.54 22.06
N ASN A 70 -27.97 16.21 23.19
CA ASN A 70 -27.14 17.15 23.95
C ASN A 70 -25.87 17.54 23.20
N GLU A 71 -25.15 16.55 22.68
CA GLU A 71 -23.94 16.74 21.87
C GLU A 71 -24.26 17.54 20.60
N LEU A 72 -25.31 17.14 19.86
CA LEU A 72 -25.67 17.80 18.61
C LEU A 72 -26.14 19.24 18.83
N ALA A 73 -26.91 19.51 19.89
CA ALA A 73 -27.33 20.87 20.22
C ALA A 73 -26.14 21.76 20.63
N GLY A 74 -25.16 21.21 21.34
CA GLY A 74 -23.92 21.90 21.67
C GLY A 74 -23.14 22.29 20.41
N TYR A 75 -22.94 21.33 19.50
CA TYR A 75 -22.28 21.59 18.22
C TYR A 75 -22.99 22.67 17.39
N ILE A 76 -24.32 22.57 17.26
CA ILE A 76 -25.10 23.57 16.52
C ILE A 76 -24.98 24.95 17.17
N PHE A 77 -25.01 25.02 18.50
CA PHE A 77 -24.82 26.26 19.23
C PHE A 77 -23.45 26.89 18.97
N ASP A 78 -22.38 26.10 18.95
CA ASP A 78 -21.04 26.58 18.64
C ASP A 78 -20.93 27.09 17.20
N GLN A 79 -21.55 26.40 16.23
CA GLN A 79 -21.68 26.88 14.85
C GLN A 79 -22.41 28.24 14.77
N PHE A 80 -23.48 28.42 15.55
CA PHE A 80 -24.19 29.71 15.64
C PHE A 80 -23.31 30.81 16.22
N ARG A 81 -22.47 30.52 17.23
CA ARG A 81 -21.53 31.49 17.82
C ARG A 81 -20.47 31.93 16.83
N ILE A 82 -19.87 30.99 16.11
CA ILE A 82 -18.83 31.27 15.11
C ILE A 82 -19.42 32.10 13.96
N GLY A 83 -20.59 31.73 13.43
CA GLY A 83 -21.27 32.49 12.37
C GLY A 83 -21.81 33.87 12.79
N HIS A 84 -22.02 34.12 14.09
CA HIS A 84 -22.40 35.46 14.60
C HIS A 84 -21.19 36.36 14.88
N CYS A 85 -20.02 35.81 15.22
CA CYS A 85 -18.79 36.60 15.32
C CYS A 85 -18.38 37.20 13.96
N ASP A 86 -18.46 36.42 12.87
CA ASP A 86 -18.20 36.93 11.50
C ASP A 86 -19.18 38.02 11.05
N LYS A 87 -20.45 37.92 11.47
CA LYS A 87 -21.47 38.94 11.15
C LYS A 87 -21.39 40.20 12.00
N ARG A 88 -20.80 40.14 13.21
CA ARG A 88 -20.59 41.34 14.03
C ARG A 88 -19.35 42.13 13.61
N ILE A 89 -18.32 41.46 13.08
CA ILE A 89 -17.12 42.12 12.54
C ILE A 89 -17.46 42.95 11.27
N SER A 90 -18.50 42.58 10.53
CA SER A 90 -18.96 43.34 9.35
C SER A 90 -19.89 44.52 9.64
N MET A 91 -20.25 44.79 10.91
CA MET A 91 -21.20 45.86 11.28
C MET A 91 -20.72 46.85 12.36
N VAL A 92 -19.46 46.78 12.81
CA VAL A 92 -18.88 47.79 13.71
C VAL A 92 -17.71 48.46 13.00
N GLY A 93 -17.95 49.66 12.47
CA GLY A 93 -16.90 50.54 11.99
C GLY A 93 -16.02 51.02 13.15
N ASP A 94 -14.73 51.13 12.85
CA ASP A 94 -13.67 51.89 13.52
C ASP A 94 -13.98 52.38 14.94
N THR A 95 -13.44 51.68 15.94
CA THR A 95 -12.82 52.32 17.12
C THR A 95 -11.91 51.29 17.82
N GLU A 96 -10.60 51.49 17.70
CA GLU A 96 -9.59 50.87 18.56
C GLU A 96 -9.78 51.41 19.98
N GLU A 97 -10.15 50.56 20.95
CA GLU A 97 -9.74 50.63 22.38
C GLU A 97 -10.55 49.68 23.31
N GLY A 98 -11.60 49.00 22.82
CA GLY A 98 -12.40 48.07 23.65
C GLY A 98 -11.94 46.60 23.68
N PHE A 99 -10.88 46.22 22.96
CA PHE A 99 -10.63 44.82 22.55
C PHE A 99 -9.70 43.99 23.47
N ARG A 100 -9.41 44.43 24.71
CA ARG A 100 -8.37 43.79 25.54
C ARG A 100 -8.80 43.01 26.78
N GLU A 101 -10.08 42.97 27.18
CA GLU A 101 -10.43 42.36 28.49
C GLU A 101 -11.30 41.09 28.45
N ASN A 102 -11.87 40.66 27.33
CA ASN A 102 -12.78 39.48 27.33
C ASN A 102 -12.33 38.27 26.49
N ASN A 103 -11.08 38.23 26.00
CA ASN A 103 -10.55 37.13 25.18
C ASN A 103 -9.41 36.32 25.84
N LEU A 104 -9.22 36.41 27.17
CA LEU A 104 -8.08 35.74 27.82
C LEU A 104 -8.25 34.24 28.12
N ASN A 105 -9.42 33.61 27.93
CA ASN A 105 -9.63 32.22 28.37
C ASN A 105 -9.79 31.16 27.26
N CYS A 106 -9.66 31.49 25.97
CA CYS A 106 -9.79 30.50 24.89
C CYS A 106 -8.75 30.59 23.76
N MET A 107 -7.73 31.45 23.87
CA MET A 107 -6.75 31.68 22.77
C MET A 107 -5.26 31.59 23.16
N GLU A 108 -4.90 31.07 24.33
CA GLU A 108 -3.47 30.92 24.67
C GLU A 108 -2.73 29.77 23.94
N ASN A 109 -3.43 28.91 23.20
CA ASN A 109 -2.80 27.74 22.55
C ASN A 109 -2.70 27.80 21.01
N ALA A 110 -3.17 28.85 20.32
CA ALA A 110 -3.19 28.88 18.85
C ALA A 110 -2.10 29.75 18.22
N GLU A 111 -1.72 30.88 18.84
CA GLU A 111 -0.72 31.79 18.25
C GLU A 111 0.73 31.34 18.47
N CYS A 112 1.00 30.42 19.41
CA CYS A 112 2.32 29.80 19.58
C CYS A 112 2.55 28.54 18.70
N LEU A 113 1.62 28.15 17.82
CA LEU A 113 1.70 26.89 17.05
C LEU A 113 1.94 27.06 15.55
N LEU A 114 2.06 28.30 15.04
CA LEU A 114 2.23 28.58 13.61
C LEU A 114 3.64 29.08 13.23
N GLU A 115 4.56 29.23 14.19
CA GLU A 115 5.93 29.72 13.91
C GLU A 115 6.88 28.66 13.35
N ASP A 116 6.50 27.37 13.37
CA ASP A 116 7.39 26.24 13.03
C ASP A 116 7.31 25.74 11.57
N PHE A 117 6.47 26.33 10.72
CA PHE A 117 6.38 25.93 9.30
C PHE A 117 7.21 26.85 8.39
N PRO A 118 8.09 26.32 7.52
CA PRO A 118 8.68 27.13 6.46
C PRO A 118 7.55 27.57 5.52
N THR A 119 7.28 28.88 5.50
CA THR A 119 6.40 29.52 4.52
C THR A 119 6.87 29.21 3.10
N VAL A 120 5.94 28.92 2.18
CA VAL A 120 6.22 28.61 0.77
C VAL A 120 7.14 29.65 0.10
N ASP A 121 7.08 30.92 0.55
CA ASP A 121 7.94 32.02 0.07
C ASP A 121 9.43 31.94 0.49
N LYS A 122 9.82 31.05 1.40
CA LYS A 122 11.22 30.88 1.83
C LYS A 122 12.00 29.85 1.00
N LEU A 123 11.39 29.22 -0.01
CA LEU A 123 12.11 28.49 -1.06
C LEU A 123 12.55 29.46 -2.16
N ARG A 124 13.45 30.39 -1.84
CA ARG A 124 14.05 31.26 -2.86
C ARG A 124 15.22 30.57 -3.55
N VAL A 125 15.02 30.26 -4.82
CA VAL A 125 16.05 30.17 -5.85
C VAL A 125 16.91 31.43 -5.75
N ILE A 126 18.23 31.25 -5.63
CA ILE A 126 19.20 32.35 -5.64
C ILE A 126 19.25 32.88 -7.08
N GLU A 127 18.69 34.06 -7.31
CA GLU A 127 18.89 34.81 -8.57
C GLU A 127 20.19 35.64 -8.53
N PRO A 128 20.83 35.89 -9.68
CA PRO A 128 22.18 36.43 -9.74
C PRO A 128 22.17 37.97 -9.64
N GLU A 129 22.68 38.52 -8.53
CA GLU A 129 22.98 39.95 -8.45
C GLU A 129 24.22 40.29 -9.30
N GLN A 130 24.01 41.19 -10.26
CA GLN A 130 25.04 41.81 -11.08
C GLN A 130 25.97 42.65 -10.20
N TYR A 131 27.22 42.22 -10.04
CA TYR A 131 28.28 43.05 -9.49
C TYR A 131 29.29 43.46 -10.56
N GLN A 132 29.49 44.77 -10.66
CA GLN A 132 30.41 45.43 -11.58
C GLN A 132 31.87 45.02 -11.34
N VAL A 133 32.60 44.86 -12.45
CA VAL A 133 34.00 44.47 -12.53
C VAL A 133 34.90 45.58 -11.98
N SER A 134 35.78 45.24 -11.05
CA SER A 134 37.08 45.93 -10.89
C SER A 134 38.19 44.89 -10.74
N HIS A 135 39.26 45.07 -11.52
CA HIS A 135 40.40 44.17 -11.67
C HIS A 135 41.36 44.24 -10.48
N ASP A 136 41.77 43.08 -9.93
CA ASP A 136 43.18 42.82 -9.60
C ASP A 136 43.42 41.29 -9.45
N PRO A 137 44.47 40.67 -10.06
CA PRO A 137 44.65 39.23 -10.07
C PRO A 137 45.71 38.79 -9.05
N LYS A 138 45.33 37.95 -8.08
CA LYS A 138 46.18 36.87 -7.52
C LYS A 138 45.48 36.04 -6.43
N ALA A 139 45.78 34.73 -6.49
CA ALA A 139 45.44 33.63 -5.56
C ALA A 139 44.05 33.00 -5.70
N VAL A 140 44.01 31.79 -6.29
CA VAL A 140 42.86 30.90 -6.34
C VAL A 140 43.04 29.80 -5.29
N PRO A 141 42.19 29.72 -4.25
CA PRO A 141 41.95 28.49 -3.51
C PRO A 141 40.80 27.72 -4.18
N GLU A 142 40.97 26.41 -4.34
CA GLU A 142 40.00 25.48 -4.91
C GLU A 142 38.64 25.54 -4.21
N LYS A 143 37.58 25.74 -5.00
CA LYS A 143 36.18 25.65 -4.57
C LYS A 143 35.83 24.20 -4.27
N LYS A 144 35.57 23.89 -2.99
CA LYS A 144 34.77 22.73 -2.60
C LYS A 144 33.37 22.87 -3.21
N GLU A 145 33.03 21.94 -4.08
CA GLU A 145 31.68 21.80 -4.63
C GLU A 145 30.68 21.50 -3.51
N SER A 146 29.59 22.26 -3.51
CA SER A 146 28.50 22.19 -2.54
C SER A 146 27.73 20.87 -2.68
N SER A 147 27.95 19.95 -1.74
CA SER A 147 27.06 18.84 -1.45
C SER A 147 25.71 19.38 -0.95
N ILE A 148 24.62 18.97 -1.59
CA ILE A 148 23.26 19.24 -1.12
C ILE A 148 23.10 18.59 0.26
N SER A 149 22.83 19.39 1.27
CA SER A 149 22.54 18.94 2.63
C SER A 149 21.20 18.21 2.65
N VAL A 150 21.23 16.93 3.01
CA VAL A 150 20.07 16.16 3.50
C VAL A 150 19.42 16.98 4.61
N GLY A 151 18.15 17.33 4.47
CA GLY A 151 17.42 17.99 5.54
C GLY A 151 17.44 17.09 6.77
N GLU A 152 18.03 17.57 7.87
CA GLU A 152 18.12 16.87 9.14
C GLU A 152 16.73 16.59 9.71
N ARG A 153 16.21 15.37 9.47
CA ARG A 153 15.42 14.54 10.39
C ARG A 153 15.50 13.10 9.87
N GLY A 154 16.19 12.22 10.60
CA GLY A 154 16.46 10.82 10.22
C GLY A 154 15.25 9.87 10.25
N SER A 155 14.06 10.36 9.88
CA SER A 155 12.77 9.65 9.90
C SER A 155 12.25 9.26 8.52
N ASP A 156 12.95 9.57 7.42
CA ASP A 156 12.50 9.15 6.09
C ASP A 156 12.72 7.64 5.87
N ILE A 157 11.68 6.96 5.38
CA ILE A 157 11.72 5.53 5.06
C ILE A 157 11.64 5.34 3.54
N ALA A 158 12.68 4.77 2.95
CA ALA A 158 12.67 4.39 1.54
C ALA A 158 11.93 3.07 1.34
N ILE A 159 11.10 3.03 0.30
CA ILE A 159 10.52 1.80 -0.24
C ILE A 159 11.47 1.30 -1.33
N ILE A 160 12.12 0.17 -1.08
CA ILE A 160 13.21 -0.35 -1.91
C ILE A 160 12.82 -1.58 -2.75
N GLY A 161 11.67 -2.19 -2.44
CA GLY A 161 11.10 -3.28 -3.22
C GLY A 161 9.58 -3.29 -3.14
N ILE A 162 8.93 -3.74 -4.21
CA ILE A 162 7.48 -3.90 -4.28
C ILE A 162 7.10 -5.25 -4.91
N SER A 163 6.00 -5.85 -4.43
CA SER A 163 5.38 -7.02 -5.09
C SER A 163 3.89 -7.08 -4.77
N GLY A 164 3.09 -7.65 -5.66
CA GLY A 164 1.66 -7.84 -5.41
C GLY A 164 0.89 -8.36 -6.60
N ARG A 165 -0.30 -8.88 -6.32
CA ARG A 165 -1.29 -9.38 -7.28
C ARG A 165 -2.70 -8.94 -6.88
N PHE A 166 -3.51 -8.65 -7.88
CA PHE A 166 -4.90 -8.19 -7.72
C PHE A 166 -5.77 -8.78 -8.85
N ALA A 167 -7.07 -8.55 -8.80
CA ALA A 167 -7.99 -9.02 -9.84
C ALA A 167 -7.50 -8.63 -11.25
N GLY A 168 -7.35 -9.63 -12.13
CA GLY A 168 -6.85 -9.43 -13.49
C GLY A 168 -5.34 -9.13 -13.62
N ALA A 169 -4.60 -9.00 -12.51
CA ALA A 169 -3.19 -8.61 -12.50
C ALA A 169 -2.31 -9.57 -11.68
N GLU A 170 -1.41 -10.29 -12.36
CA GLU A 170 -0.47 -11.23 -11.74
C GLU A 170 0.79 -10.56 -11.18
N ASN A 171 0.97 -9.26 -11.43
CA ASN A 171 2.06 -8.44 -10.94
C ASN A 171 1.68 -6.94 -10.88
N VAL A 172 2.56 -6.12 -10.29
CA VAL A 172 2.33 -4.68 -10.08
C VAL A 172 2.30 -3.88 -11.39
N GLU A 173 2.99 -4.34 -12.44
CA GLU A 173 2.98 -3.67 -13.76
C GLU A 173 1.64 -3.90 -14.48
N GLU A 174 1.08 -5.10 -14.44
CA GLU A 174 -0.27 -5.40 -14.92
C GLU A 174 -1.34 -4.62 -14.13
N PHE A 175 -1.19 -4.53 -12.80
CA PHE A 175 -2.06 -3.72 -11.94
C PHE A 175 -2.05 -2.25 -12.38
N TRP A 176 -0.87 -1.70 -12.68
CA TRP A 176 -0.74 -0.35 -13.22
C TRP A 176 -1.38 -0.22 -14.61
N ASN A 177 -1.22 -1.22 -15.49
CA ASN A 177 -1.80 -1.21 -16.83
C ASN A 177 -3.33 -1.08 -16.81
N HIS A 178 -4.00 -1.84 -15.94
CA HIS A 178 -5.44 -1.71 -15.71
C HIS A 178 -5.84 -0.33 -15.16
N LEU A 179 -5.07 0.20 -14.19
CA LEU A 179 -5.33 1.52 -13.62
C LEU A 179 -5.24 2.63 -14.68
N GLN A 180 -4.18 2.64 -15.49
CA GLN A 180 -4.00 3.68 -16.50
C GLN A 180 -5.02 3.59 -17.64
N ALA A 181 -5.48 2.37 -17.96
CA ALA A 181 -6.55 2.14 -18.95
C ALA A 181 -7.93 2.52 -18.42
N GLY A 182 -8.11 2.55 -17.09
CA GLY A 182 -9.43 2.74 -16.46
C GLY A 182 -10.28 1.47 -16.55
N ASP A 183 -9.65 0.30 -16.48
CA ASP A 183 -10.35 -0.98 -16.55
C ASP A 183 -11.12 -1.27 -15.25
N ASN A 184 -12.23 -1.99 -15.40
CA ASN A 184 -13.00 -2.54 -14.29
C ASN A 184 -12.84 -4.06 -14.29
N CYS A 185 -12.10 -4.57 -13.32
CA CYS A 185 -11.79 -5.98 -13.14
C CYS A 185 -12.81 -6.70 -12.22
N ILE A 186 -13.98 -6.11 -11.97
CA ILE A 186 -15.05 -6.75 -11.21
C ILE A 186 -15.95 -7.53 -12.16
N GLU A 187 -16.11 -8.83 -11.89
CA GLU A 187 -16.89 -9.76 -12.71
C GLU A 187 -17.86 -10.58 -11.86
N GLU A 188 -18.76 -11.31 -12.52
CA GLU A 188 -19.63 -12.27 -11.84
C GLU A 188 -18.79 -13.45 -11.33
N ILE A 189 -19.02 -13.86 -10.09
CA ILE A 189 -18.15 -14.83 -9.42
C ILE A 189 -18.31 -16.21 -10.03
N ASN A 190 -17.28 -16.67 -10.73
CA ASN A 190 -17.15 -18.04 -11.22
C ASN A 190 -15.96 -18.74 -10.55
N ARG A 191 -16.16 -19.23 -9.32
CA ARG A 191 -15.13 -19.92 -8.54
C ARG A 191 -15.54 -21.35 -8.22
N LYS A 192 -14.61 -22.29 -8.39
CA LYS A 192 -14.85 -23.71 -8.07
C LYS A 192 -15.26 -23.89 -6.61
N GLY A 193 -16.33 -24.66 -6.39
CA GLY A 193 -16.90 -24.90 -5.06
C GLY A 193 -17.86 -23.81 -4.58
N TRP A 194 -18.05 -22.73 -5.35
CA TRP A 194 -19.05 -21.70 -5.07
C TRP A 194 -20.29 -21.96 -5.93
N ASP A 195 -21.37 -22.35 -5.28
CA ASP A 195 -22.68 -22.55 -5.93
C ASP A 195 -23.52 -21.30 -5.66
N GLU A 196 -23.78 -20.48 -6.68
CA GLU A 196 -24.56 -19.23 -6.56
C GLU A 196 -25.90 -19.46 -5.87
N SER A 197 -26.61 -20.54 -6.21
CA SER A 197 -27.90 -20.88 -5.57
C SER A 197 -27.76 -21.15 -4.07
N LYS A 198 -26.54 -21.50 -3.64
CA LYS A 198 -26.00 -21.72 -2.28
C LYS A 198 -25.82 -20.47 -1.42
N TYR A 199 -25.62 -19.30 -2.02
CA TYR A 199 -25.21 -18.12 -1.24
C TYR A 199 -25.80 -16.82 -1.72
N TYR A 200 -26.36 -16.72 -2.92
CA TYR A 200 -26.86 -15.44 -3.46
C TYR A 200 -28.40 -15.39 -3.45
N SER A 201 -28.93 -14.19 -3.16
CA SER A 201 -30.32 -13.82 -3.37
C SER A 201 -30.42 -12.31 -3.60
N PRO A 202 -31.16 -11.83 -4.60
CA PRO A 202 -31.42 -10.41 -4.77
C PRO A 202 -32.31 -9.83 -3.66
N ASP A 203 -33.06 -10.66 -2.93
CA ASP A 203 -33.84 -10.27 -1.75
C ASP A 203 -32.94 -10.22 -0.50
N PRO A 204 -32.68 -9.02 0.08
CA PRO A 204 -31.83 -8.85 1.27
C PRO A 204 -32.37 -9.56 2.51
N GLY A 205 -33.68 -9.80 2.57
CA GLY A 205 -34.36 -10.45 3.69
C GLY A 205 -34.15 -11.97 3.75
N GLN A 206 -33.63 -12.58 2.68
CA GLN A 206 -33.36 -14.02 2.68
C GLN A 206 -32.26 -14.38 3.69
N VAL A 207 -32.54 -15.38 4.54
CA VAL A 207 -31.61 -15.89 5.55
C VAL A 207 -30.41 -16.54 4.86
N ASP A 208 -29.21 -16.27 5.38
CA ASP A 208 -27.94 -16.85 4.92
C ASP A 208 -27.68 -16.70 3.41
N ARG A 209 -28.16 -15.58 2.84
CA ARG A 209 -27.87 -15.15 1.47
C ARG A 209 -27.21 -13.78 1.43
N ALA A 210 -26.29 -13.65 0.49
CA ALA A 210 -25.65 -12.43 0.06
C ALA A 210 -26.48 -11.73 -1.03
N VAL A 211 -26.46 -10.40 -1.01
CA VAL A 211 -27.14 -9.55 -2.01
C VAL A 211 -26.31 -9.30 -3.26
N SER A 212 -25.06 -9.79 -3.27
CA SER A 212 -24.12 -9.58 -4.36
C SER A 212 -23.46 -10.90 -4.75
N LYS A 213 -23.16 -11.01 -6.05
CA LYS A 213 -22.49 -12.14 -6.70
C LYS A 213 -21.34 -11.70 -7.61
N TRP A 214 -20.82 -10.51 -7.35
CA TRP A 214 -19.79 -9.84 -8.13
C TRP A 214 -18.53 -9.65 -7.29
N GLY A 215 -17.36 -9.81 -7.88
CA GLY A 215 -16.10 -9.55 -7.20
C GLY A 215 -14.91 -9.42 -8.14
N GLY A 216 -13.89 -8.69 -7.70
CA GLY A 216 -12.56 -8.72 -8.32
C GLY A 216 -11.74 -9.82 -7.68
N LEU A 217 -11.73 -11.02 -8.25
CA LEU A 217 -11.08 -12.19 -7.64
C LEU A 217 -9.70 -12.46 -8.24
N LEU A 218 -8.80 -13.01 -7.41
CA LEU A 218 -7.54 -13.56 -7.88
C LEU A 218 -7.79 -14.87 -8.64
N ASN A 219 -7.01 -15.08 -9.69
CA ASN A 219 -6.99 -16.35 -10.40
C ASN A 219 -6.02 -17.33 -9.71
N ASN A 220 -6.27 -18.63 -9.90
CA ASN A 220 -5.33 -19.69 -9.54
C ASN A 220 -4.82 -19.64 -8.08
N ILE A 221 -5.69 -19.30 -7.13
CA ILE A 221 -5.34 -19.21 -5.69
C ILE A 221 -4.90 -20.56 -5.09
N GLU A 222 -5.13 -21.64 -5.81
CA GLU A 222 -4.70 -22.99 -5.52
C GLU A 222 -3.26 -23.29 -5.98
N GLU A 223 -2.64 -22.46 -6.82
CA GLU A 223 -1.29 -22.66 -7.32
C GLU A 223 -0.22 -22.25 -6.29
N PHE A 224 0.79 -23.11 -6.08
CA PHE A 224 1.91 -22.83 -5.19
C PHE A 224 3.15 -23.68 -5.55
N ASP A 225 4.35 -23.23 -5.14
CA ASP A 225 5.61 -23.96 -5.35
C ASP A 225 6.12 -24.49 -4.00
N ALA A 226 5.51 -25.60 -3.54
CA ALA A 226 5.75 -26.11 -2.19
C ALA A 226 7.22 -26.51 -1.97
N LEU A 227 7.82 -27.20 -2.94
CA LEU A 227 9.21 -27.66 -2.86
C LEU A 227 10.22 -26.51 -2.89
N PHE A 228 9.88 -25.38 -3.53
CA PHE A 228 10.69 -24.17 -3.40
C PHE A 228 10.79 -23.72 -1.94
N PHE A 229 9.68 -23.75 -1.20
CA PHE A 229 9.62 -23.29 0.19
C PHE A 229 9.96 -24.37 1.23
N ASN A 230 10.46 -25.53 0.80
CA ASN A 230 10.70 -26.70 1.66
C ASN A 230 9.44 -27.17 2.40
N ILE A 231 8.28 -27.06 1.75
CA ILE A 231 6.97 -27.46 2.26
C ILE A 231 6.56 -28.74 1.52
N SER A 232 6.10 -29.74 2.28
CA SER A 232 5.61 -30.98 1.67
C SER A 232 4.29 -30.74 0.91
N PRO A 233 4.02 -31.46 -0.19
CA PRO A 233 2.74 -31.37 -0.90
C PRO A 233 1.51 -31.51 0.01
N LEU A 234 1.59 -32.41 0.99
CA LEU A 234 0.52 -32.67 1.97
C LEU A 234 0.28 -31.48 2.92
N GLU A 235 1.34 -30.77 3.29
CA GLU A 235 1.22 -29.54 4.08
C GLU A 235 0.65 -28.40 3.22
N ALA A 236 1.15 -28.21 2.00
CA ALA A 236 0.70 -27.16 1.09
C ALA A 236 -0.79 -27.25 0.77
N GLU A 237 -1.33 -28.47 0.60
CA GLU A 237 -2.78 -28.71 0.42
C GLU A 237 -3.62 -28.13 1.56
N ARG A 238 -3.12 -28.17 2.81
CA ARG A 238 -3.81 -27.69 4.02
C ARG A 238 -3.49 -26.24 4.36
N MET A 239 -2.61 -25.59 3.60
CA MET A 239 -2.31 -24.18 3.79
C MET A 239 -3.39 -23.31 3.15
N ASP A 240 -3.89 -22.36 3.93
CA ASP A 240 -4.68 -21.24 3.45
C ASP A 240 -3.97 -20.58 2.24
N PRO A 241 -4.66 -20.38 1.10
CA PRO A 241 -4.16 -19.61 -0.04
C PRO A 241 -3.49 -18.28 0.35
N GLN A 242 -3.99 -17.60 1.39
CA GLN A 242 -3.39 -16.36 1.90
C GLN A 242 -1.93 -16.57 2.33
N GLN A 243 -1.62 -17.67 3.04
CA GLN A 243 -0.24 -17.98 3.45
C GLN A 243 0.64 -18.30 2.25
N ARG A 244 0.11 -19.02 1.26
CA ARG A 244 0.85 -19.44 0.05
C ARG A 244 1.21 -18.26 -0.84
N LEU A 245 0.22 -17.44 -1.18
CA LEU A 245 0.39 -16.25 -2.01
C LEU A 245 1.30 -15.23 -1.34
N LEU A 246 1.08 -14.94 -0.06
CA LEU A 246 1.92 -14.02 0.69
C LEU A 246 3.39 -14.47 0.75
N LEU A 247 3.65 -15.77 0.92
CA LEU A 247 5.01 -16.29 0.97
C LEU A 247 5.74 -16.14 -0.38
N GLN A 248 5.03 -16.34 -1.49
CA GLN A 248 5.57 -16.07 -2.83
C GLN A 248 5.85 -14.57 -3.03
N GLU A 249 4.90 -13.69 -2.72
CA GLU A 249 5.09 -12.24 -2.88
C GLU A 249 6.15 -11.68 -1.94
N ALA A 250 6.29 -12.25 -0.73
CA ALA A 250 7.37 -11.92 0.18
C ALA A 250 8.74 -12.29 -0.40
N TYR A 251 8.90 -13.45 -1.02
CA TYR A 251 10.16 -13.78 -1.69
C TYR A 251 10.45 -12.83 -2.86
N ARG A 252 9.44 -12.54 -3.68
CA ARG A 252 9.56 -11.63 -4.82
C ARG A 252 9.97 -10.22 -4.41
N VAL A 253 9.44 -9.68 -3.30
CA VAL A 253 9.81 -8.31 -2.88
C VAL A 253 11.27 -8.18 -2.46
N PHE A 254 11.86 -9.25 -1.90
CA PHE A 254 13.30 -9.27 -1.60
C PHE A 254 14.15 -9.35 -2.88
N GLU A 255 13.76 -10.18 -3.85
CA GLU A 255 14.43 -10.19 -5.15
C GLU A 255 14.24 -8.87 -5.90
N ASP A 256 13.05 -8.27 -5.91
CA ASP A 256 12.80 -6.96 -6.52
C ASP A 256 13.73 -5.88 -5.93
N ALA A 257 13.92 -5.90 -4.62
CA ALA A 257 14.87 -5.02 -3.93
C ALA A 257 16.34 -5.37 -4.14
N GLY A 258 16.67 -6.52 -4.72
CA GLY A 258 18.06 -6.96 -4.95
C GLY A 258 18.73 -7.58 -3.73
N TYR A 259 17.99 -8.28 -2.88
CA TYR A 259 18.50 -9.00 -1.71
C TYR A 259 18.28 -10.51 -1.82
N SER A 260 19.34 -11.29 -1.66
CA SER A 260 19.28 -12.76 -1.65
C SER A 260 18.86 -13.31 -0.28
N ALA A 261 18.36 -14.55 -0.25
CA ALA A 261 18.03 -15.22 1.02
C ALA A 261 19.27 -15.37 1.92
N GLU A 262 20.43 -15.59 1.32
CA GLU A 262 21.72 -15.71 1.99
C GLU A 262 22.14 -14.39 2.64
N GLU A 263 21.93 -13.26 1.96
CA GLU A 263 22.21 -11.93 2.53
C GLU A 263 21.27 -11.60 3.69
N LEU A 264 20.01 -12.04 3.63
CA LEU A 264 18.97 -11.72 4.61
C LEU A 264 19.04 -12.61 5.87
N SER A 265 19.56 -13.82 5.75
CA SER A 265 19.56 -14.82 6.82
C SER A 265 20.23 -14.30 8.09
N GLY A 266 19.50 -14.32 9.20
CA GLY A 266 19.98 -13.86 10.51
C GLY A 266 19.88 -12.35 10.76
N ARG A 267 19.48 -11.54 9.77
CA ARG A 267 19.34 -10.07 9.91
C ARG A 267 18.07 -9.68 10.66
N LYS A 268 18.05 -8.47 11.23
CA LYS A 268 16.90 -7.93 11.98
C LYS A 268 15.83 -7.36 11.04
N VAL A 269 15.36 -8.17 10.10
CA VAL A 269 14.28 -7.80 9.20
C VAL A 269 12.95 -8.04 9.90
N GLY A 270 12.15 -6.98 10.06
CA GLY A 270 10.79 -7.09 10.60
C GLY A 270 9.79 -7.55 9.55
N VAL A 271 8.71 -8.23 9.96
CA VAL A 271 7.63 -8.72 9.09
C VAL A 271 6.29 -8.30 9.70
N PHE A 272 5.57 -7.42 9.02
CA PHE A 272 4.29 -6.86 9.46
C PHE A 272 3.23 -7.10 8.38
N VAL A 273 2.23 -7.92 8.68
CA VAL A 273 1.27 -8.37 7.66
C VAL A 273 -0.15 -8.13 8.12
N GLY A 274 -0.89 -7.34 7.34
CA GLY A 274 -2.34 -7.26 7.45
C GLY A 274 -3.00 -8.50 6.86
N GLY A 275 -3.88 -9.16 7.61
CA GLY A 275 -4.56 -10.37 7.14
C GLY A 275 -5.77 -10.72 7.98
N ARG A 276 -6.47 -11.77 7.58
CA ARG A 276 -7.66 -12.28 8.28
C ARG A 276 -7.44 -13.74 8.69
N THR A 277 -8.15 -14.16 9.72
CA THR A 277 -8.35 -15.60 10.00
C THR A 277 -8.88 -16.34 8.77
N SER A 278 -8.32 -17.51 8.50
CA SER A 278 -8.65 -18.38 7.38
C SER A 278 -10.12 -18.83 7.38
N ASP A 279 -10.80 -18.66 6.24
CA ASP A 279 -12.07 -19.32 5.89
C ASP A 279 -11.83 -20.70 5.23
N TYR A 280 -10.61 -21.00 4.80
CA TYR A 280 -10.20 -22.28 4.23
C TYR A 280 -10.26 -23.41 5.25
N LYS A 281 -10.08 -23.09 6.54
CA LYS A 281 -10.15 -24.05 7.67
C LYS A 281 -11.48 -24.79 7.71
N GLU A 282 -12.58 -24.14 7.31
CA GLU A 282 -13.91 -24.76 7.32
C GLU A 282 -13.97 -25.96 6.39
N LYS A 283 -13.30 -25.91 5.23
CA LYS A 283 -13.19 -27.05 4.33
C LYS A 283 -12.47 -28.22 4.98
N THR A 284 -11.44 -27.97 5.78
CA THR A 284 -10.72 -29.04 6.48
C THR A 284 -11.59 -29.69 7.56
N LEU A 285 -12.41 -28.90 8.25
CA LEU A 285 -13.31 -29.40 9.31
C LEU A 285 -14.41 -30.34 8.78
N LEU A 286 -14.74 -30.23 7.49
CA LEU A 286 -15.76 -31.05 6.83
C LEU A 286 -15.21 -32.33 6.17
N THR A 287 -13.91 -32.42 5.92
CA THR A 287 -13.34 -33.40 4.97
C THR A 287 -12.33 -34.38 5.55
N GLN A 288 -11.62 -34.04 6.64
CA GLN A 288 -10.44 -34.81 7.06
C GLN A 288 -10.21 -34.85 8.59
N GLU A 289 -9.32 -35.78 9.00
CA GLU A 289 -8.80 -35.86 10.37
C GLU A 289 -8.05 -34.58 10.74
N ARG A 290 -8.35 -34.05 11.94
CA ARG A 290 -7.69 -32.87 12.48
C ARG A 290 -6.24 -33.21 12.80
N ASN A 291 -5.30 -32.54 12.15
CA ASN A 291 -3.87 -32.70 12.37
C ASN A 291 -3.15 -31.36 12.58
N SER A 292 -1.86 -31.43 12.94
CA SER A 292 -1.02 -30.25 13.17
C SER A 292 -0.93 -29.34 11.94
N GLN A 293 -0.88 -29.92 10.73
CA GLN A 293 -0.82 -29.15 9.48
C GLN A 293 -2.08 -28.30 9.25
N THR A 294 -3.25 -28.81 9.65
CA THR A 294 -4.52 -28.05 9.58
C THR A 294 -4.47 -26.81 10.49
N PHE A 295 -3.94 -26.96 11.70
CA PHE A 295 -3.78 -25.84 12.63
C PHE A 295 -2.79 -24.81 12.08
N LEU A 296 -1.57 -25.24 11.74
CA LEU A 296 -0.51 -24.34 11.27
C LEU A 296 -0.85 -23.69 9.92
N GLY A 297 -1.47 -24.43 9.01
CA GLY A 297 -1.84 -23.95 7.68
C GLY A 297 -2.93 -22.88 7.66
N ASN A 298 -3.64 -22.65 8.77
CA ASN A 298 -4.80 -21.76 8.81
C ASN A 298 -4.75 -20.70 9.93
N ASP A 299 -3.71 -20.73 10.77
CA ASP A 299 -3.55 -19.74 11.83
C ASP A 299 -3.03 -18.40 11.27
N MET A 300 -3.62 -17.30 11.71
CA MET A 300 -3.28 -15.96 11.22
C MET A 300 -1.85 -15.56 11.59
N SER A 301 -1.34 -15.95 12.76
CA SER A 301 0.02 -15.62 13.19
C SER A 301 1.09 -16.24 12.27
N ILE A 302 0.74 -17.34 11.60
CA ILE A 302 1.62 -18.08 10.71
C ILE A 302 1.81 -17.38 9.36
N LEU A 303 0.92 -16.44 8.98
CA LEU A 303 1.10 -15.58 7.78
C LEU A 303 2.47 -14.90 7.78
N ALA A 304 2.78 -14.18 8.86
CA ALA A 304 4.08 -13.53 9.02
C ALA A 304 5.18 -14.55 9.37
N ALA A 305 4.89 -15.51 10.25
CA ALA A 305 5.91 -16.41 10.79
C ALA A 305 6.58 -17.28 9.71
N ARG A 306 5.84 -17.72 8.67
CA ARG A 306 6.43 -18.52 7.57
C ARG A 306 7.50 -17.77 6.79
N ILE A 307 7.32 -16.46 6.58
CA ILE A 307 8.30 -15.61 5.91
C ILE A 307 9.58 -15.55 6.74
N SER A 308 9.43 -15.21 8.02
CA SER A 308 10.56 -15.13 8.96
C SER A 308 11.27 -16.47 9.12
N TYR A 309 10.52 -17.57 9.16
CA TYR A 309 11.07 -18.92 9.27
C TYR A 309 11.86 -19.31 8.02
N PHE A 310 11.27 -19.14 6.83
CA PHE A 310 11.89 -19.55 5.57
C PHE A 310 13.18 -18.78 5.27
N LEU A 311 13.19 -17.47 5.51
CA LEU A 311 14.34 -16.59 5.27
C LEU A 311 15.24 -16.40 6.50
N ASN A 312 14.93 -17.07 7.61
CA ASN A 312 15.66 -16.97 8.88
C ASN A 312 15.80 -15.52 9.41
N LEU A 313 14.74 -14.72 9.28
CA LEU A 313 14.71 -13.32 9.73
C LEU A 313 14.56 -13.23 11.26
N LYS A 314 15.18 -12.22 11.87
CA LYS A 314 15.30 -12.06 13.33
C LYS A 314 14.66 -10.78 13.88
N GLY A 315 13.92 -10.03 13.06
CA GLY A 315 13.20 -8.84 13.50
C GLY A 315 11.81 -9.16 14.11
N PRO A 316 11.05 -8.13 14.50
CA PRO A 316 9.65 -8.28 14.94
C PRO A 316 8.80 -8.97 13.87
N ASN A 317 7.86 -9.83 14.29
CA ASN A 317 7.01 -10.61 13.39
C ASN A 317 5.56 -10.53 13.85
N ILE A 318 4.72 -9.80 13.14
CA ILE A 318 3.36 -9.43 13.58
C ILE A 318 2.35 -9.62 12.45
N ALA A 319 1.29 -10.39 12.73
CA ALA A 319 0.08 -10.40 11.92
C ALA A 319 -0.95 -9.45 12.55
N ILE A 320 -1.63 -8.64 11.74
CA ILE A 320 -2.46 -7.51 12.17
C ILE A 320 -3.85 -7.63 11.54
N ASP A 321 -4.89 -7.51 12.37
CA ASP A 321 -6.28 -7.33 11.92
C ASP A 321 -6.80 -6.01 12.50
N THR A 322 -6.91 -5.01 11.62
CA THR A 322 -7.64 -3.76 11.86
C THR A 322 -8.69 -3.57 10.75
N ALA A 323 -9.25 -4.67 10.24
CA ALA A 323 -10.13 -4.68 9.10
C ALA A 323 -9.50 -3.99 7.86
N CYS A 324 -10.21 -3.04 7.25
CA CYS A 324 -9.83 -2.45 5.97
C CYS A 324 -8.56 -1.57 6.02
N SER A 325 -8.09 -1.20 7.23
CA SER A 325 -6.83 -0.46 7.43
C SER A 325 -5.60 -1.37 7.62
N SER A 326 -5.77 -2.70 7.68
CA SER A 326 -4.73 -3.63 8.15
C SER A 326 -3.37 -3.49 7.47
N SER A 327 -3.32 -3.48 6.14
CA SER A 327 -2.06 -3.33 5.41
C SER A 327 -1.40 -1.97 5.61
N LEU A 328 -2.17 -0.88 5.73
CA LEU A 328 -1.59 0.45 5.94
C LEU A 328 -1.11 0.63 7.39
N VAL A 329 -1.81 0.04 8.36
CA VAL A 329 -1.34 -0.07 9.76
C VAL A 329 -0.07 -0.91 9.84
N ALA A 330 0.02 -2.01 9.08
CA ALA A 330 1.23 -2.82 9.00
C ALA A 330 2.43 -2.01 8.48
N ILE A 331 2.22 -1.17 7.46
CA ILE A 331 3.24 -0.24 6.94
C ILE A 331 3.63 0.79 8.00
N HIS A 332 2.67 1.37 8.72
CA HIS A 332 2.94 2.31 9.82
C HIS A 332 3.81 1.67 10.92
N LEU A 333 3.44 0.47 11.41
CA LEU A 333 4.21 -0.23 12.44
C LEU A 333 5.60 -0.65 11.98
N ALA A 334 5.75 -0.98 10.69
CA ALA A 334 7.05 -1.24 10.10
C ALA A 334 7.94 0.02 10.07
N CYS A 335 7.37 1.19 9.76
CA CYS A 335 8.09 2.47 9.86
C CYS A 335 8.57 2.74 11.29
N GLU A 336 7.68 2.61 12.28
CA GLU A 336 8.01 2.76 13.70
C GLU A 336 9.11 1.79 14.16
N SER A 337 9.05 0.53 13.70
CA SER A 337 10.07 -0.49 13.99
C SER A 337 11.45 -0.10 13.43
N ILE A 338 11.49 0.46 12.22
CA ILE A 338 12.72 0.94 11.59
C ILE A 338 13.26 2.19 12.29
N HIS A 339 12.39 3.14 12.61
CA HIS A 339 12.78 4.37 13.34
C HIS A 339 13.38 4.05 14.70
N SER A 340 12.70 3.19 15.45
CA SER A 340 13.14 2.73 16.78
C SER A 340 14.34 1.78 16.76
N GLY A 341 14.84 1.39 15.57
CA GLY A 341 16.00 0.51 15.42
C GLY A 341 15.74 -0.95 15.82
N ARG A 342 14.47 -1.34 16.03
CA ARG A 342 14.07 -2.74 16.24
C ARG A 342 14.19 -3.55 14.95
N SER A 343 14.01 -2.87 13.82
CA SER A 343 14.22 -3.39 12.47
C SER A 343 15.29 -2.58 11.75
N GLU A 344 16.23 -3.23 11.09
CA GLU A 344 17.13 -2.56 10.13
C GLU A 344 16.47 -2.38 8.76
N MET A 345 15.53 -3.27 8.46
CA MET A 345 14.69 -3.33 7.27
C MET A 345 13.37 -3.98 7.69
N ALA A 346 12.28 -3.68 7.00
CA ALA A 346 10.99 -4.31 7.29
C ALA A 346 10.23 -4.63 6.00
N LEU A 347 9.67 -5.82 5.97
CA LEU A 347 8.61 -6.20 5.05
C LEU A 347 7.27 -5.79 5.67
N ALA A 348 6.45 -5.06 4.89
CA ALA A 348 5.10 -4.70 5.30
C ALA A 348 4.10 -4.84 4.18
N GLY A 349 2.88 -5.25 4.47
CA GLY A 349 1.86 -5.41 3.44
C GLY A 349 0.58 -6.03 3.97
N GLY A 350 -0.19 -6.66 3.08
CA GLY A 350 -1.34 -7.45 3.49
C GLY A 350 -1.89 -8.34 2.39
N VAL A 351 -2.77 -9.26 2.81
CA VAL A 351 -3.40 -10.26 1.96
C VAL A 351 -4.86 -10.43 2.34
N PHE A 352 -5.72 -10.58 1.32
CA PHE A 352 -7.11 -10.94 1.49
C PHE A 352 -7.56 -11.81 0.32
N VAL A 353 -7.97 -13.04 0.64
CA VAL A 353 -8.44 -14.06 -0.31
C VAL A 353 -9.60 -14.79 0.33
N LEU A 354 -10.58 -15.16 -0.48
CA LEU A 354 -11.83 -15.82 -0.11
C LEU A 354 -11.85 -17.24 -0.64
N SER A 355 -11.78 -18.21 0.27
CA SER A 355 -11.92 -19.62 -0.08
C SER A 355 -13.39 -20.08 -0.07
N SER A 356 -14.27 -19.34 0.62
CA SER A 356 -15.69 -19.64 0.75
C SER A 356 -16.57 -18.39 0.58
N PRO A 357 -17.87 -18.55 0.24
CA PRO A 357 -18.80 -17.42 0.13
C PRO A 357 -19.25 -16.83 1.48
N GLU A 358 -18.77 -17.35 2.62
CA GLU A 358 -19.24 -16.95 3.96
C GLU A 358 -19.10 -15.44 4.18
N PHE A 359 -17.96 -14.85 3.78
CA PHE A 359 -17.75 -13.42 3.94
C PHE A 359 -18.75 -12.57 3.15
N TYR A 360 -19.19 -13.01 1.97
CA TYR A 360 -20.24 -12.32 1.20
C TYR A 360 -21.57 -12.33 1.95
N VAL A 361 -21.93 -13.46 2.54
CA VAL A 361 -23.17 -13.61 3.32
C VAL A 361 -23.12 -12.69 4.54
N MET A 362 -22.03 -12.74 5.32
CA MET A 362 -21.87 -11.90 6.51
C MET A 362 -21.86 -10.40 6.17
N ALA A 363 -21.09 -9.99 5.16
CA ALA A 363 -21.00 -8.59 4.74
C ALA A 363 -22.31 -8.05 4.16
N SER A 364 -23.16 -8.92 3.59
CA SER A 364 -24.51 -8.51 3.17
C SER A 364 -25.42 -8.25 4.36
N LYS A 365 -25.24 -8.95 5.48
CA LYS A 365 -26.04 -8.73 6.71
C LYS A 365 -25.64 -7.47 7.47
N THR A 366 -24.50 -6.89 7.14
CA THR A 366 -24.07 -5.57 7.61
C THR A 366 -24.37 -4.45 6.61
N GLU A 367 -25.13 -4.74 5.54
CA GLU A 367 -25.49 -3.80 4.46
C GLU A 367 -24.27 -3.14 3.79
N MET A 368 -23.11 -3.81 3.81
CA MET A 368 -21.87 -3.25 3.26
C MET A 368 -21.77 -3.38 1.74
N LEU A 369 -22.36 -4.44 1.17
CA LEU A 369 -22.14 -4.79 -0.23
C LEU A 369 -23.05 -4.00 -1.17
N SER A 370 -22.48 -3.57 -2.30
CA SER A 370 -23.28 -3.09 -3.42
C SER A 370 -23.98 -4.27 -4.11
N PRO A 371 -25.32 -4.25 -4.29
CA PRO A 371 -26.05 -5.28 -5.02
C PRO A 371 -25.65 -5.39 -6.50
N ASP A 372 -25.19 -4.30 -7.12
CA ASP A 372 -24.71 -4.30 -8.51
C ASP A 372 -23.21 -4.55 -8.63
N GLY A 373 -22.53 -4.82 -7.52
CA GLY A 373 -21.14 -5.24 -7.55
C GLY A 373 -20.16 -4.15 -7.94
N GLN A 374 -20.50 -2.87 -7.78
CA GLN A 374 -19.62 -1.77 -8.16
C GLN A 374 -19.27 -0.88 -6.98
N CYS A 375 -17.97 -0.59 -6.80
CA CYS A 375 -17.53 0.55 -5.99
C CYS A 375 -17.71 1.82 -6.83
N LYS A 376 -18.69 2.66 -6.48
CA LYS A 376 -18.98 3.92 -7.19
C LYS A 376 -18.46 5.12 -6.42
N THR A 377 -17.18 5.10 -6.13
CA THR A 377 -16.50 6.08 -5.28
C THR A 377 -16.72 7.51 -5.79
N PHE A 378 -17.27 8.36 -4.93
CA PHE A 378 -17.68 9.75 -5.15
C PHE A 378 -18.92 9.98 -6.02
N ASP A 379 -19.57 8.92 -6.51
CA ASP A 379 -20.76 9.04 -7.35
C ASP A 379 -22.05 9.13 -6.52
N ASN A 380 -23.06 9.83 -7.03
CA ASN A 380 -24.33 10.00 -6.33
C ASN A 380 -25.12 8.68 -6.15
N ARG A 381 -24.83 7.66 -6.96
CA ARG A 381 -25.42 6.31 -6.92
C ARG A 381 -24.65 5.34 -6.02
N ALA A 382 -23.64 5.83 -5.29
CA ALA A 382 -22.89 5.08 -4.29
C ALA A 382 -23.82 4.32 -3.33
N ASN A 383 -23.67 3.00 -3.26
CA ASN A 383 -24.61 2.09 -2.59
C ASN A 383 -23.92 0.88 -1.93
N GLY A 384 -22.61 0.96 -1.67
CA GLY A 384 -21.84 -0.10 -1.01
C GLY A 384 -20.59 -0.48 -1.78
N ILE A 385 -19.93 -1.54 -1.33
CA ILE A 385 -18.66 -2.03 -1.89
C ILE A 385 -18.88 -3.23 -2.79
N ALA A 386 -18.11 -3.29 -3.87
CA ALA A 386 -17.74 -4.57 -4.49
C ALA A 386 -16.58 -5.16 -3.70
N LEU A 387 -16.55 -6.48 -3.49
CA LEU A 387 -15.40 -7.12 -2.86
C LEU A 387 -14.29 -7.36 -3.89
N GLY A 388 -13.05 -7.22 -3.43
CA GLY A 388 -11.87 -7.56 -4.20
C GLY A 388 -10.97 -8.51 -3.41
N GLU A 389 -10.08 -9.20 -4.09
CA GLU A 389 -8.98 -9.96 -3.52
C GLU A 389 -7.65 -9.33 -3.90
N GLY A 390 -6.64 -9.57 -3.07
CA GLY A 390 -5.31 -9.11 -3.40
C GLY A 390 -4.28 -9.42 -2.34
N VAL A 391 -3.04 -9.45 -2.78
CA VAL A 391 -1.84 -9.54 -1.94
C VAL A 391 -0.87 -8.46 -2.38
N GLY A 392 -0.28 -7.75 -1.44
CA GLY A 392 0.75 -6.77 -1.73
C GLY A 392 1.73 -6.63 -0.57
N VAL A 393 3.00 -6.40 -0.89
CA VAL A 393 4.07 -6.22 0.09
C VAL A 393 5.10 -5.19 -0.40
N LEU A 394 5.72 -4.52 0.56
CA LEU A 394 6.82 -3.57 0.38
C LEU A 394 8.02 -4.06 1.18
N LEU A 395 9.21 -3.79 0.68
CA LEU A 395 10.43 -3.83 1.47
C LEU A 395 10.91 -2.41 1.74
N MET A 396 11.22 -2.11 3.00
CA MET A 396 11.48 -0.75 3.44
C MET A 396 12.68 -0.68 4.39
N LYS A 397 13.40 0.44 4.36
CA LYS A 397 14.47 0.76 5.32
C LYS A 397 14.71 2.27 5.39
N LYS A 398 15.58 2.72 6.29
CA LYS A 398 15.95 4.14 6.39
C LYS A 398 16.48 4.66 5.06
N LEU A 399 16.01 5.83 4.62
CA LEU A 399 16.38 6.42 3.34
C LEU A 399 17.90 6.57 3.19
N GLU A 400 18.58 7.07 4.22
CA GLU A 400 20.04 7.22 4.24
C GLU A 400 20.75 5.88 3.99
N GLN A 401 20.27 4.80 4.61
CA GLN A 401 20.81 3.46 4.42
C GLN A 401 20.50 2.92 3.01
N ALA A 402 19.33 3.25 2.43
CA ALA A 402 18.99 2.85 1.06
C ALA A 402 19.88 3.51 0.03
N VAL A 403 20.18 4.79 0.25
CA VAL A 403 21.17 5.51 -0.56
C VAL A 403 22.57 4.91 -0.38
N ALA A 404 22.98 4.61 0.86
CA ALA A 404 24.29 4.05 1.15
C ALA A 404 24.51 2.67 0.51
N ASP A 405 23.50 1.80 0.55
CA ASP A 405 23.60 0.42 0.03
C ASP A 405 23.36 0.33 -1.49
N GLY A 406 23.04 1.46 -2.15
CA GLY A 406 22.83 1.49 -3.59
C GLY A 406 21.48 0.92 -4.02
N ASP A 407 20.47 0.91 -3.16
CA ASP A 407 19.17 0.34 -3.48
C ASP A 407 18.43 1.14 -4.55
N TYR A 408 17.59 0.45 -5.32
CA TYR A 408 16.53 1.12 -6.04
C TYR A 408 15.51 1.68 -5.05
N ILE A 409 14.98 2.88 -5.30
CA ILE A 409 14.01 3.53 -4.42
C ILE A 409 12.79 3.83 -5.27
N TYR A 410 11.65 3.22 -4.94
CA TYR A 410 10.37 3.46 -5.61
C TYR A 410 9.72 4.76 -5.13
N GLY A 411 9.92 5.10 -3.87
CA GLY A 411 9.38 6.29 -3.22
C GLY A 411 9.81 6.36 -1.75
N VAL A 412 9.42 7.42 -1.06
CA VAL A 412 9.78 7.67 0.33
C VAL A 412 8.51 7.92 1.15
N ILE A 413 8.34 7.18 2.25
CA ILE A 413 7.33 7.48 3.26
C ILE A 413 7.87 8.60 4.14
N LYS A 414 7.23 9.77 4.06
CA LYS A 414 7.59 10.98 4.81
C LYS A 414 6.99 11.00 6.21
N GLY A 415 5.88 10.29 6.38
CA GLY A 415 5.22 10.14 7.65
C GLY A 415 3.95 9.30 7.52
N SER A 416 3.46 8.82 8.66
CA SER A 416 2.18 8.15 8.76
C SER A 416 1.59 8.39 10.15
N SER A 417 0.29 8.19 10.29
CA SER A 417 -0.39 8.26 11.60
C SER A 417 -1.52 7.25 11.64
N ILE A 418 -1.90 6.86 12.86
CA ILE A 418 -3.05 6.00 13.14
C ILE A 418 -3.87 6.59 14.29
N ASN A 419 -5.19 6.41 14.27
CA ASN A 419 -6.06 6.71 15.40
C ASN A 419 -7.31 5.84 15.41
N GLN A 420 -8.28 6.18 16.25
CA GLN A 420 -9.52 5.43 16.45
C GLN A 420 -10.72 6.38 16.47
N ASP A 421 -11.81 5.97 15.83
CA ASP A 421 -13.05 6.73 15.73
C ASP A 421 -13.74 6.95 17.10
N GLY A 422 -13.47 6.09 18.07
CA GLY A 422 -14.08 6.17 19.39
C GLY A 422 -15.57 5.82 19.36
N LYS A 423 -16.39 6.59 20.08
CA LYS A 423 -17.84 6.36 20.14
C LYS A 423 -18.54 7.15 19.03
N THR A 424 -19.11 6.45 18.06
CA THR A 424 -19.94 7.01 16.98
C THR A 424 -21.36 6.41 17.05
N LYS A 425 -22.21 6.66 16.05
CA LYS A 425 -23.59 6.13 15.99
C LYS A 425 -23.74 4.62 15.82
N GLY A 426 -22.64 3.91 15.65
CA GLY A 426 -22.60 2.46 15.58
C GLY A 426 -21.15 2.02 15.42
N ILE A 427 -20.83 0.78 15.77
CA ILE A 427 -19.44 0.31 15.75
C ILE A 427 -18.77 0.43 14.36
N THR A 428 -19.57 0.47 13.29
CA THR A 428 -19.12 0.60 11.90
C THR A 428 -19.27 2.01 11.31
N ALA A 429 -19.82 2.96 12.06
CA ALA A 429 -20.05 4.31 11.58
C ALA A 429 -18.73 5.12 11.67
N PRO A 430 -18.25 5.72 10.57
CA PRO A 430 -17.01 6.50 10.57
C PRO A 430 -17.16 7.81 11.33
N SER A 431 -16.04 8.40 11.77
CA SER A 431 -15.99 9.74 12.37
C SER A 431 -15.23 10.73 11.49
N MET A 432 -15.89 11.83 11.11
CA MET A 432 -15.25 12.90 10.34
C MET A 432 -14.19 13.60 11.19
N LEU A 433 -14.50 13.86 12.47
CA LEU A 433 -13.57 14.48 13.42
C LEU A 433 -12.29 13.65 13.61
N SER A 434 -12.42 12.33 13.75
CA SER A 434 -11.27 11.44 13.92
C SER A 434 -10.42 11.38 12.64
N GLN A 435 -11.03 11.31 11.46
CA GLN A 435 -10.29 11.37 10.19
C GLN A 435 -9.59 12.73 9.99
N LYS A 436 -10.24 13.84 10.36
CA LYS A 436 -9.62 15.18 10.31
C LYS A 436 -8.41 15.26 11.24
N ALA A 437 -8.54 14.80 12.48
CA ALA A 437 -7.44 14.78 13.45
C ALA A 437 -6.26 13.92 12.97
N LEU A 438 -6.55 12.73 12.42
CA LEU A 438 -5.56 11.85 11.82
C LEU A 438 -4.74 12.55 10.72
N LEU A 439 -5.44 13.20 9.79
CA LEU A 439 -4.81 13.90 8.67
C LEU A 439 -3.94 15.05 9.16
N TYR A 440 -4.46 15.86 10.10
CA TYR A 440 -3.70 16.93 10.72
C TYR A 440 -2.42 16.42 11.37
N ASP A 441 -2.51 15.37 12.19
CA ASP A 441 -1.37 14.77 12.87
C ASP A 441 -0.36 14.19 11.85
N ALA A 442 -0.82 13.52 10.80
CA ALA A 442 0.06 12.97 9.77
C ALA A 442 0.90 14.06 9.08
N TYR A 443 0.26 15.15 8.62
CA TYR A 443 0.96 16.25 7.95
C TYR A 443 1.85 17.05 8.90
N LYS A 444 1.38 17.31 10.12
CA LYS A 444 2.15 18.01 11.15
C LYS A 444 3.39 17.22 11.56
N ASN A 445 3.24 15.93 11.85
CA ASN A 445 4.35 15.07 12.29
C ASN A 445 5.38 14.87 11.16
N ALA A 446 4.92 14.78 9.92
CA ALA A 446 5.79 14.71 8.74
C ALA A 446 6.45 16.05 8.38
N ALA A 447 6.01 17.17 8.99
CA ALA A 447 6.37 18.53 8.60
C ALA A 447 6.19 18.79 7.09
N ILE A 448 5.13 18.24 6.49
CA ILE A 448 4.78 18.42 5.08
C ILE A 448 3.58 19.35 4.98
N HIS A 449 3.76 20.47 4.29
CA HIS A 449 2.67 21.40 4.03
C HIS A 449 1.67 20.77 3.01
N PRO A 450 0.36 20.70 3.32
CA PRO A 450 -0.62 20.05 2.45
C PRO A 450 -0.71 20.61 1.03
N GLU A 451 -0.39 21.90 0.81
CA GLU A 451 -0.32 22.47 -0.56
C GLU A 451 0.65 21.76 -1.50
N THR A 452 1.66 21.08 -0.96
CA THR A 452 2.65 20.35 -1.76
C THR A 452 2.16 18.95 -2.16
N VAL A 453 1.06 18.49 -1.56
CA VAL A 453 0.42 17.22 -1.89
C VAL A 453 -0.53 17.45 -3.06
N SER A 454 -0.33 16.68 -4.13
CA SER A 454 -1.08 16.87 -5.38
C SER A 454 -1.97 15.70 -5.75
N PHE A 455 -1.94 14.62 -4.97
CA PHE A 455 -2.86 13.49 -5.10
C PHE A 455 -3.19 12.87 -3.74
N ILE A 456 -4.44 12.46 -3.53
CA ILE A 456 -4.84 11.61 -2.41
C ILE A 456 -5.50 10.36 -2.96
N GLU A 457 -4.89 9.22 -2.67
CA GLU A 457 -5.54 7.92 -2.78
C GLU A 457 -6.41 7.71 -1.54
N THR A 458 -7.70 7.98 -1.70
CA THR A 458 -8.70 7.92 -0.63
C THR A 458 -9.03 6.48 -0.25
N HIS A 459 -9.61 6.31 0.93
CA HIS A 459 -10.28 5.07 1.29
C HIS A 459 -11.44 4.83 0.32
N GLY A 460 -12.33 5.79 0.10
CA GLY A 460 -13.21 5.90 -1.06
C GLY A 460 -13.96 4.61 -1.41
N THR A 461 -14.82 4.15 -0.51
CA THR A 461 -15.53 2.86 -0.65
C THR A 461 -16.74 2.92 -1.58
N GLY A 462 -17.19 4.09 -2.03
CA GLY A 462 -18.39 4.16 -2.85
C GLY A 462 -19.65 4.00 -2.02
N THR A 463 -19.63 4.57 -0.81
CA THR A 463 -20.80 4.62 0.07
C THR A 463 -21.41 6.01 0.07
N LYS A 464 -22.76 6.10 0.11
CA LYS A 464 -23.48 7.37 0.03
C LYS A 464 -23.06 8.38 1.10
N LEU A 465 -22.66 7.90 2.28
CA LEU A 465 -22.28 8.71 3.44
C LEU A 465 -20.78 8.73 3.75
N GLY A 466 -20.07 7.62 3.56
CA GLY A 466 -18.65 7.54 3.87
C GLY A 466 -17.79 8.42 2.96
N ASP A 467 -18.10 8.46 1.66
CA ASP A 467 -17.34 9.27 0.71
C ASP A 467 -17.46 10.79 1.01
N PRO A 468 -18.65 11.37 1.30
CA PRO A 468 -18.76 12.74 1.79
C PRO A 468 -18.03 13.00 3.11
N ILE A 469 -18.09 12.08 4.07
CA ILE A 469 -17.38 12.21 5.36
C ILE A 469 -15.87 12.32 5.13
N GLU A 470 -15.31 11.45 4.30
CA GLU A 470 -13.88 11.45 3.99
C GLU A 470 -13.44 12.73 3.27
N VAL A 471 -14.16 13.15 2.23
CA VAL A 471 -13.81 14.37 1.48
C VAL A 471 -13.95 15.62 2.37
N LYS A 472 -14.93 15.65 3.27
CA LYS A 472 -15.09 16.74 4.24
C LYS A 472 -13.93 16.76 5.25
N ALA A 473 -13.56 15.62 5.82
CA ALA A 473 -12.42 15.51 6.74
C ALA A 473 -11.12 15.98 6.07
N LEU A 474 -10.86 15.54 4.83
CA LEU A 474 -9.74 16.00 4.01
C LEU A 474 -9.78 17.51 3.78
N THR A 475 -10.95 18.04 3.41
CA THR A 475 -11.14 19.47 3.13
C THR A 475 -10.83 20.30 4.36
N GLU A 476 -11.44 19.98 5.50
CA GLU A 476 -11.23 20.72 6.74
C GLU A 476 -9.79 20.58 7.25
N ALA A 477 -9.17 19.40 7.14
CA ALA A 477 -7.77 19.22 7.55
C ALA A 477 -6.83 20.07 6.70
N PHE A 478 -7.01 20.11 5.38
CA PHE A 478 -6.18 20.94 4.48
C PHE A 478 -6.43 22.44 4.68
N GLN A 479 -7.68 22.84 4.93
CA GLN A 479 -8.06 24.24 5.14
C GLN A 479 -7.46 24.84 6.42
N MET A 480 -7.00 24.01 7.36
CA MET A 480 -6.21 24.48 8.51
C MET A 480 -4.84 25.04 8.11
N PHE A 481 -4.34 24.69 6.92
CA PHE A 481 -3.02 25.10 6.42
C PHE A 481 -3.08 25.99 5.18
N THR A 482 -4.16 25.94 4.40
CA THR A 482 -4.26 26.69 3.14
C THR A 482 -5.68 27.06 2.75
N ASN A 483 -5.83 28.21 2.10
CA ASN A 483 -7.08 28.66 1.49
C ASN A 483 -7.18 28.31 -0.02
N LYS A 484 -6.18 27.62 -0.59
CA LYS A 484 -6.21 27.24 -2.02
C LYS A 484 -7.24 26.13 -2.25
N SER A 485 -7.97 26.25 -3.36
CA SER A 485 -8.92 25.25 -3.83
C SER A 485 -8.42 24.58 -5.10
N GLN A 486 -9.01 23.42 -5.41
CA GLN A 486 -8.86 22.73 -6.70
C GLN A 486 -7.40 22.47 -7.12
N PHE A 487 -6.54 22.10 -6.17
CA PHE A 487 -5.13 21.86 -6.45
C PHE A 487 -4.68 20.39 -6.36
N CYS A 488 -5.40 19.57 -5.60
CA CYS A 488 -5.04 18.18 -5.33
C CYS A 488 -6.05 17.23 -5.99
N ALA A 489 -5.58 16.25 -6.75
CA ALA A 489 -6.45 15.20 -7.27
C ALA A 489 -6.89 14.25 -6.15
N ILE A 490 -8.10 13.71 -6.21
CA ILE A 490 -8.56 12.59 -5.39
C ILE A 490 -8.98 11.41 -6.27
N GLY A 491 -8.75 10.19 -5.78
CA GLY A 491 -9.15 8.95 -6.45
C GLY A 491 -9.14 7.75 -5.50
N SER A 492 -9.53 6.58 -6.01
CA SER A 492 -9.43 5.28 -5.34
C SER A 492 -9.19 4.18 -6.37
N HIS A 493 -8.50 3.10 -6.01
CA HIS A 493 -8.35 1.89 -6.85
C HIS A 493 -9.58 0.96 -6.78
N LYS A 494 -10.46 1.14 -5.79
CA LYS A 494 -11.56 0.21 -5.51
C LYS A 494 -12.58 0.08 -6.65
N PRO A 495 -12.88 1.13 -7.45
CA PRO A 495 -13.68 0.97 -8.66
C PRO A 495 -13.08 0.03 -9.70
N ASN A 496 -11.75 -0.11 -9.74
CA ASN A 496 -11.05 -0.98 -10.69
C ASN A 496 -10.99 -2.43 -10.23
N PHE A 497 -10.69 -2.69 -8.95
CA PHE A 497 -10.38 -4.05 -8.46
C PHE A 497 -11.30 -4.56 -7.35
N GLY A 498 -12.32 -3.78 -6.97
CA GLY A 498 -13.09 -4.02 -5.75
C GLY A 498 -12.34 -3.62 -4.48
N HIS A 499 -13.02 -3.71 -3.34
CA HIS A 499 -12.43 -3.44 -2.04
C HIS A 499 -11.69 -4.68 -1.53
N ALA A 500 -10.36 -4.68 -1.62
CA ALA A 500 -9.49 -5.77 -1.17
C ALA A 500 -9.30 -5.87 0.36
N ILE A 501 -10.26 -5.37 1.15
CA ILE A 501 -10.31 -5.39 2.62
C ILE A 501 -8.93 -5.21 3.27
N MET A 502 -8.28 -6.30 3.74
CA MET A 502 -7.01 -6.25 4.47
C MET A 502 -5.85 -5.73 3.61
N SER A 503 -5.87 -5.93 2.30
CA SER A 503 -4.84 -5.47 1.34
C SER A 503 -5.20 -4.18 0.61
N ALA A 504 -6.31 -3.52 0.95
CA ALA A 504 -6.73 -2.27 0.30
C ALA A 504 -5.74 -1.11 0.51
N GLY A 505 -5.13 -1.00 1.70
CA GLY A 505 -4.13 0.02 1.99
C GLY A 505 -2.88 -0.11 1.11
N ILE A 506 -2.34 -1.33 1.01
CA ILE A 506 -1.17 -1.60 0.17
C ILE A 506 -1.48 -1.43 -1.33
N ALA A 507 -2.66 -1.79 -1.81
CA ALA A 507 -3.08 -1.51 -3.20
C ALA A 507 -3.02 0.00 -3.52
N GLY A 508 -3.46 0.84 -2.58
CA GLY A 508 -3.37 2.29 -2.70
C GLY A 508 -1.93 2.80 -2.74
N VAL A 509 -1.06 2.26 -1.89
CA VAL A 509 0.37 2.59 -1.90
C VAL A 509 1.03 2.18 -3.23
N LEU A 510 0.77 0.97 -3.72
CA LEU A 510 1.31 0.51 -5.01
C LEU A 510 0.84 1.39 -6.17
N LYS A 511 -0.45 1.77 -6.20
CA LYS A 511 -0.99 2.73 -7.18
C LYS A 511 -0.23 4.05 -7.16
N VAL A 512 0.02 4.62 -5.97
CA VAL A 512 0.77 5.88 -5.83
C VAL A 512 2.22 5.74 -6.33
N LEU A 513 2.92 4.68 -5.95
CA LEU A 513 4.30 4.45 -6.38
C LEU A 513 4.40 4.31 -7.90
N MET A 514 3.47 3.58 -8.52
CA MET A 514 3.42 3.40 -9.97
C MET A 514 3.03 4.70 -10.68
N ALA A 515 2.09 5.47 -10.12
CA ALA A 515 1.75 6.80 -10.61
C ALA A 515 2.95 7.76 -10.59
N MET A 516 3.79 7.71 -9.54
CA MET A 516 5.03 8.48 -9.46
C MET A 516 6.08 7.99 -10.47
N LYS A 517 6.29 6.67 -10.57
CA LYS A 517 7.23 6.04 -11.51
C LYS A 517 6.94 6.47 -12.94
N TYR A 518 5.68 6.45 -13.35
CA TYR A 518 5.24 6.82 -14.69
C TYR A 518 4.89 8.31 -14.84
N ARG A 519 4.91 9.08 -13.75
CA ARG A 519 4.48 10.48 -13.68
C ARG A 519 3.13 10.69 -14.36
N LYS A 520 2.15 9.85 -14.02
CA LYS A 520 0.78 9.88 -14.56
C LYS A 520 -0.24 9.67 -13.44
N LEU A 521 -1.37 10.36 -13.50
CA LEU A 521 -2.53 10.10 -12.65
C LEU A 521 -3.55 9.26 -13.43
N PRO A 522 -3.91 8.06 -12.95
CA PRO A 522 -4.90 7.20 -13.60
C PRO A 522 -6.33 7.77 -13.43
N PRO A 523 -7.26 7.47 -14.37
CA PRO A 523 -8.65 7.88 -14.27
C PRO A 523 -9.36 7.24 -13.08
N GLN A 524 -10.24 8.02 -12.44
CA GLN A 524 -11.26 7.58 -11.51
C GLN A 524 -12.51 7.17 -12.29
N ILE A 525 -12.83 5.89 -12.25
CA ILE A 525 -13.94 5.31 -13.02
C ILE A 525 -15.23 5.22 -12.19
N ASN A 526 -16.33 4.80 -12.82
CA ASN A 526 -17.66 4.65 -12.23
C ASN A 526 -18.33 5.95 -11.76
N ILE A 527 -17.92 7.12 -12.27
CA ILE A 527 -18.53 8.42 -11.94
C ILE A 527 -19.33 8.97 -13.12
N THR A 528 -20.65 8.99 -12.96
CA THR A 528 -21.61 9.71 -13.79
C THR A 528 -21.84 11.10 -13.21
N GLU A 529 -22.33 11.19 -11.97
CA GLU A 529 -22.63 12.44 -11.27
C GLU A 529 -21.98 12.41 -9.88
N VAL A 530 -21.35 13.52 -9.48
CA VAL A 530 -20.71 13.61 -8.15
C VAL A 530 -21.79 13.58 -7.08
N ASN A 531 -21.53 12.86 -5.99
CA ASN A 531 -22.43 12.80 -4.84
C ASN A 531 -22.78 14.22 -4.36
N GLU A 532 -24.08 14.49 -4.24
CA GLU A 532 -24.63 15.82 -3.92
C GLU A 532 -24.17 16.38 -2.56
N HIS A 533 -23.69 15.51 -1.67
CA HIS A 533 -23.14 15.90 -0.37
C HIS A 533 -21.64 16.25 -0.42
N ILE A 534 -20.99 16.18 -1.59
CA ILE A 534 -19.59 16.55 -1.79
C ILE A 534 -19.50 17.91 -2.49
N ASP A 535 -19.10 18.95 -1.77
CA ASP A 535 -18.78 20.26 -2.37
C ASP A 535 -17.32 20.33 -2.82
N LEU A 536 -17.05 19.93 -4.07
CA LEU A 536 -15.71 20.03 -4.64
C LEU A 536 -15.30 21.49 -4.90
N ASN A 537 -16.21 22.37 -5.31
CA ASN A 537 -15.84 23.72 -5.76
C ASN A 537 -15.13 24.54 -4.68
N LYS A 538 -15.49 24.31 -3.40
CA LYS A 538 -14.87 24.97 -2.25
C LYS A 538 -13.76 24.15 -1.58
N SER A 539 -13.47 22.96 -2.08
CA SER A 539 -12.44 22.11 -1.52
C SER A 539 -11.09 22.28 -2.25
N PRO A 540 -9.99 21.88 -1.59
CA PRO A 540 -8.69 21.68 -2.23
C PRO A 540 -8.70 20.66 -3.38
N PHE A 541 -9.77 19.86 -3.52
CA PHE A 541 -9.75 18.61 -4.25
C PHE A 541 -10.58 18.60 -5.53
N PHE A 542 -10.06 17.97 -6.57
CA PHE A 542 -10.80 17.66 -7.78
C PHE A 542 -10.70 16.17 -8.12
N ILE A 543 -11.68 15.62 -8.83
CA ILE A 543 -11.68 14.22 -9.24
C ILE A 543 -10.98 14.08 -10.58
N ASN A 544 -9.98 13.19 -10.66
CA ASN A 544 -9.32 12.90 -11.93
C ASN A 544 -10.11 11.90 -12.78
N ARG A 545 -10.77 12.31 -13.86
CA ARG A 545 -11.58 11.41 -14.70
C ARG A 545 -10.86 10.81 -15.92
N GLU A 546 -9.64 11.23 -16.19
CA GLU A 546 -8.88 10.84 -17.39
C GLU A 546 -7.41 10.57 -17.04
N LEU A 547 -6.72 9.78 -17.86
CA LEU A 547 -5.28 9.61 -17.71
C LEU A 547 -4.58 10.94 -18.03
N ARG A 548 -3.85 11.51 -17.06
CA ARG A 548 -3.12 12.77 -17.26
C ARG A 548 -1.69 12.69 -16.75
N GLU A 549 -0.82 13.55 -17.28
CA GLU A 549 0.52 13.73 -16.73
C GLU A 549 0.45 14.27 -15.29
N TRP A 550 1.23 13.66 -14.39
CA TRP A 550 1.38 14.11 -13.02
C TRP A 550 2.61 15.00 -12.91
N LYS A 551 2.39 16.32 -12.97
CA LYS A 551 3.44 17.32 -12.90
C LYS A 551 3.51 17.94 -11.52
N SER A 552 4.74 18.17 -11.07
CA SER A 552 4.98 19.06 -9.94
C SER A 552 4.59 20.49 -10.30
N ARG A 553 3.96 21.20 -9.36
CA ARG A 553 3.51 22.59 -9.56
C ARG A 553 4.65 23.59 -9.42
N ASP A 554 5.59 23.31 -8.54
CA ASP A 554 6.68 24.20 -8.12
C ASP A 554 8.06 23.64 -8.49
N GLY A 555 8.12 22.52 -9.20
CA GLY A 555 9.36 21.80 -9.50
C GLY A 555 9.89 20.98 -8.33
N GLY A 556 9.18 20.95 -7.19
CA GLY A 556 9.43 20.05 -6.06
C GLY A 556 9.01 18.61 -6.35
N PRO A 557 9.20 17.69 -5.39
CA PRO A 557 8.86 16.29 -5.59
C PRO A 557 7.35 16.06 -5.66
N LEU A 558 6.91 15.10 -6.47
CA LEU A 558 5.53 14.60 -6.43
C LEU A 558 5.25 14.01 -5.04
N ARG A 559 4.12 14.41 -4.44
CA ARG A 559 3.67 13.92 -3.14
C ARG A 559 2.21 13.49 -3.20
N ALA A 560 1.91 12.39 -2.52
CA ALA A 560 0.56 11.89 -2.34
C ALA A 560 0.28 11.42 -0.92
N GLY A 561 -0.98 11.52 -0.51
CA GLY A 561 -1.50 10.85 0.69
C GLY A 561 -2.21 9.54 0.33
N VAL A 562 -2.18 8.56 1.22
CA VAL A 562 -2.94 7.30 1.11
C VAL A 562 -3.73 7.11 2.41
N SER A 563 -5.05 6.95 2.31
CA SER A 563 -5.95 6.73 3.44
C SER A 563 -6.52 5.31 3.45
N ALA A 564 -6.62 4.72 4.64
CA ALA A 564 -7.35 3.47 4.84
C ALA A 564 -8.06 3.47 6.19
N PHE A 565 -9.38 3.24 6.18
CA PHE A 565 -10.24 3.29 7.36
C PHE A 565 -10.89 1.93 7.57
N GLY A 566 -10.63 1.31 8.72
CA GLY A 566 -11.23 0.05 9.11
C GLY A 566 -12.67 0.25 9.57
N PHE A 567 -13.59 -0.65 9.21
CA PHE A 567 -14.95 -0.62 9.75
C PHE A 567 -14.99 -0.83 11.28
N SER A 568 -13.87 -1.19 11.92
CA SER A 568 -13.71 -1.25 13.37
C SER A 568 -13.36 0.11 14.00
N GLY A 569 -13.27 1.18 13.20
CA GLY A 569 -12.91 2.54 13.62
C GLY A 569 -11.43 2.86 13.59
N THR A 570 -10.54 1.89 13.33
CA THR A 570 -9.10 2.17 13.20
C THR A 570 -8.83 2.89 11.89
N ASN A 571 -8.26 4.09 11.95
CA ASN A 571 -7.89 4.86 10.77
C ASN A 571 -6.37 4.90 10.59
N CYS A 572 -5.90 4.95 9.34
CA CYS A 572 -4.50 5.14 9.01
C CYS A 572 -4.35 6.06 7.80
N HIS A 573 -3.35 6.94 7.84
CA HIS A 573 -2.97 7.80 6.72
C HIS A 573 -1.45 7.83 6.57
N ALA A 574 -0.96 7.73 5.33
CA ALA A 574 0.47 7.77 5.02
C ALA A 574 0.76 8.80 3.91
N ILE A 575 1.91 9.48 4.03
CA ILE A 575 2.37 10.49 3.07
C ILE A 575 3.57 9.92 2.33
N ILE A 576 3.47 9.86 1.00
CA ILE A 576 4.48 9.30 0.10
C ILE A 576 5.00 10.41 -0.80
N GLU A 577 6.31 10.41 -1.02
CA GLU A 577 7.05 11.33 -1.89
C GLU A 577 7.80 10.55 -2.96
N GLU A 578 7.96 11.14 -4.16
CA GLU A 578 8.77 10.53 -5.23
C GLU A 578 10.21 10.28 -4.77
N ALA A 579 10.83 9.26 -5.34
CA ALA A 579 12.20 8.92 -5.03
C ALA A 579 13.16 10.10 -5.34
N PRO A 580 14.20 10.32 -4.50
CA PRO A 580 15.15 11.40 -4.74
C PRO A 580 15.92 11.18 -6.05
N ILE A 581 16.19 12.25 -6.78
CA ILE A 581 17.01 12.20 -7.99
C ILE A 581 18.45 11.83 -7.60
N ARG A 582 18.87 10.62 -7.93
CA ARG A 582 20.23 10.13 -7.64
C ARG A 582 21.08 10.15 -8.90
N LYS A 583 22.01 11.10 -9.00
CA LYS A 583 23.04 11.11 -10.06
C LYS A 583 23.81 9.79 -10.07
N ARG A 584 23.78 9.07 -11.20
CA ARG A 584 24.65 7.90 -11.37
C ARG A 584 26.10 8.36 -11.30
N THR A 585 26.89 7.70 -10.47
CA THR A 585 28.34 7.87 -10.49
C THR A 585 28.87 7.35 -11.82
N SER A 586 29.76 8.09 -12.46
CA SER A 586 30.47 7.61 -13.66
C SER A 586 31.42 6.48 -13.25
N GLY A 587 30.92 5.24 -13.22
CA GLY A 587 31.76 4.06 -13.12
C GLY A 587 32.53 3.85 -14.44
N ASN A 588 33.79 3.43 -14.35
CA ASN A 588 34.58 3.05 -15.53
C ASN A 588 33.92 1.84 -16.19
N ALA A 589 33.56 1.97 -17.46
CA ALA A 589 33.07 0.84 -18.23
C ALA A 589 34.12 -0.28 -18.24
N LYS A 590 33.72 -1.49 -17.88
CA LYS A 590 34.52 -2.69 -18.03
C LYS A 590 34.35 -3.25 -19.45
N PRO A 591 35.32 -4.04 -19.97
CA PRO A 591 35.23 -4.60 -21.32
C PRO A 591 34.03 -5.52 -21.52
N CYS A 592 33.65 -6.30 -20.51
CA CYS A 592 32.48 -7.17 -20.50
C CYS A 592 32.03 -7.48 -19.07
N TYR A 593 30.87 -8.13 -18.94
CA TYR A 593 30.20 -8.40 -17.66
C TYR A 593 29.66 -9.83 -17.61
N LEU A 594 29.45 -10.33 -16.39
CA LEU A 594 28.85 -11.64 -16.12
C LEU A 594 27.37 -11.51 -15.78
N PHE A 595 26.53 -12.35 -16.39
CA PHE A 595 25.09 -12.36 -16.15
C PHE A 595 24.62 -13.78 -15.80
N PRO A 596 24.56 -14.13 -14.50
CA PRO A 596 24.11 -15.44 -14.06
C PRO A 596 22.59 -15.55 -14.02
N PHE A 597 22.07 -16.71 -14.41
CA PHE A 597 20.68 -17.09 -14.23
C PHE A 597 20.64 -18.46 -13.57
N SER A 598 19.80 -18.61 -12.54
CA SER A 598 19.60 -19.91 -11.89
C SER A 598 18.20 -20.08 -11.35
N ALA A 599 17.75 -21.34 -11.30
CA ALA A 599 16.50 -21.78 -10.70
C ALA A 599 16.62 -23.20 -10.09
N LYS A 600 15.62 -23.63 -9.30
CA LYS A 600 15.64 -25.00 -8.72
C LYS A 600 15.37 -26.09 -9.77
N THR A 601 14.72 -25.76 -10.89
CA THR A 601 14.40 -26.69 -11.97
C THR A 601 14.78 -26.10 -13.33
N LYS A 602 14.94 -26.96 -14.35
CA LYS A 602 15.21 -26.53 -15.73
C LYS A 602 14.08 -25.67 -16.29
N ASP A 603 12.84 -26.09 -16.10
CA ASP A 603 11.65 -25.36 -16.58
C ASP A 603 11.53 -23.96 -15.95
N ALA A 604 11.89 -23.82 -14.67
CA ALA A 604 11.93 -22.51 -14.02
C ALA A 604 13.08 -21.64 -14.56
N LEU A 605 14.23 -22.23 -14.92
CA LEU A 605 15.33 -21.49 -15.54
C LEU A 605 14.95 -21.00 -16.95
N GLU A 606 14.27 -21.82 -17.74
CA GLU A 606 13.77 -21.45 -19.07
C GLU A 606 12.74 -20.32 -18.99
N ARG A 607 11.78 -20.40 -18.06
CA ARG A 607 10.84 -19.29 -17.81
C ARG A 607 11.55 -18.03 -17.35
N LYS A 608 12.55 -18.14 -16.47
CA LYS A 608 13.33 -16.97 -16.00
C LYS A 608 14.06 -16.27 -17.15
N ILE A 609 14.58 -17.04 -18.12
CA ILE A 609 15.18 -16.49 -19.34
C ILE A 609 14.12 -15.80 -20.19
N ALA A 610 12.94 -16.40 -20.37
CA ALA A 610 11.84 -15.79 -21.11
C ALA A 610 11.37 -14.47 -20.47
N ASP A 611 11.20 -14.44 -19.15
CA ASP A 611 10.81 -13.24 -18.40
C ASP A 611 11.86 -12.14 -18.55
N MET A 612 13.15 -12.49 -18.56
CA MET A 612 14.24 -11.54 -18.80
C MET A 612 14.23 -10.98 -20.23
N ILE A 613 13.97 -11.82 -21.24
CA ILE A 613 13.84 -11.37 -22.64
C ILE A 613 12.70 -10.36 -22.76
N HIS A 614 11.55 -10.67 -22.17
CA HIS A 614 10.39 -9.77 -22.19
C HIS A 614 10.70 -8.45 -21.47
N TRP A 615 11.39 -8.50 -20.33
CA TRP A 615 11.83 -7.30 -19.61
C TRP A 615 12.75 -6.41 -20.46
N PHE A 616 13.64 -6.99 -21.27
CA PHE A 616 14.48 -6.23 -22.20
C PHE A 616 13.66 -5.50 -23.28
N GLU A 617 12.56 -6.07 -23.74
CA GLU A 617 11.68 -5.46 -24.74
C GLU A 617 10.96 -4.22 -24.20
N GLU A 618 10.63 -4.21 -22.90
CA GLU A 618 9.84 -3.14 -22.28
C GLU A 618 10.68 -2.06 -21.57
N LYS A 619 11.78 -2.44 -20.89
CA LYS A 619 12.35 -1.63 -19.78
C LYS A 619 13.84 -1.27 -19.92
N VAL A 620 14.55 -1.79 -20.93
CA VAL A 620 16.03 -1.65 -21.02
C VAL A 620 16.53 -0.21 -21.16
N GLN A 621 15.66 0.71 -21.57
CA GLN A 621 16.06 2.08 -21.85
C GLN A 621 16.60 2.77 -20.60
N ASN A 622 17.88 3.17 -20.67
CA ASN A 622 18.66 3.78 -19.59
C ASN A 622 19.16 2.83 -18.50
N GLU A 623 19.19 1.51 -18.68
CA GLU A 623 19.86 0.61 -17.71
C GLU A 623 21.34 0.35 -18.05
N ARG A 624 22.16 0.06 -17.03
CA ARG A 624 23.59 -0.23 -17.22
C ARG A 624 23.92 -1.70 -16.98
N ALA A 625 24.80 -2.24 -17.82
CA ALA A 625 25.28 -3.62 -17.74
C ALA A 625 25.91 -3.98 -16.37
N ASP A 626 26.64 -3.06 -15.75
CA ASP A 626 27.25 -3.25 -14.43
C ASP A 626 26.22 -3.34 -13.29
N GLU A 627 25.11 -2.58 -13.37
CA GLU A 627 24.03 -2.61 -12.37
C GLU A 627 23.21 -3.91 -12.46
N ILE A 628 22.90 -4.36 -13.68
CA ILE A 628 22.22 -5.65 -13.92
C ILE A 628 23.12 -6.83 -13.51
N SER A 629 24.39 -6.82 -13.94
CA SER A 629 25.38 -7.85 -13.56
C SER A 629 25.52 -7.95 -12.04
N TYR A 630 25.67 -6.81 -11.36
CA TYR A 630 25.75 -6.76 -9.89
C TYR A 630 24.49 -7.34 -9.23
N THR A 631 23.31 -6.93 -9.68
CA THR A 631 22.04 -7.40 -9.10
C THR A 631 21.88 -8.92 -9.25
N LEU A 632 22.21 -9.47 -10.43
CA LEU A 632 22.11 -10.90 -10.68
C LEU A 632 23.13 -11.73 -9.88
N LEU A 633 24.33 -11.19 -9.66
CA LEU A 633 25.42 -11.89 -8.96
C LEU A 633 25.36 -11.78 -7.43
N ALA A 634 25.02 -10.59 -6.90
CA ALA A 634 25.03 -10.34 -5.46
C ALA A 634 23.63 -10.33 -4.85
N GLY A 635 22.61 -9.97 -5.64
CA GLY A 635 21.24 -9.76 -5.16
C GLY A 635 20.27 -10.91 -5.43
N ARG A 636 20.77 -12.09 -5.84
CA ARG A 636 19.96 -13.29 -6.11
C ARG A 636 20.56 -14.51 -5.44
N SER A 637 19.69 -15.43 -5.02
CA SER A 637 20.13 -16.78 -4.62
C SER A 637 20.53 -17.60 -5.85
N HIS A 638 21.53 -18.47 -5.68
CA HIS A 638 22.09 -19.26 -6.78
C HIS A 638 21.77 -20.75 -6.65
N PHE A 639 20.92 -21.25 -7.54
CA PHE A 639 20.38 -22.60 -7.50
C PHE A 639 21.13 -23.59 -8.38
N SER A 640 20.74 -24.87 -8.35
CA SER A 640 21.40 -25.94 -9.09
C SER A 640 21.30 -25.76 -10.60
N ALA A 641 20.10 -25.62 -11.18
CA ALA A 641 19.96 -25.34 -12.60
C ALA A 641 20.42 -23.90 -12.87
N ARG A 642 21.58 -23.74 -13.50
CA ARG A 642 22.23 -22.43 -13.67
C ARG A 642 22.93 -22.31 -15.02
N CYS A 643 22.86 -21.12 -15.61
CA CYS A 643 23.69 -20.72 -16.74
C CYS A 643 24.26 -19.33 -16.48
N ILE A 644 25.25 -18.93 -17.27
CA ILE A 644 25.89 -17.62 -17.13
C ILE A 644 26.34 -17.15 -18.50
N PHE A 645 26.18 -15.86 -18.74
CA PHE A 645 26.52 -15.21 -20.00
C PHE A 645 27.63 -14.20 -19.79
N ILE A 646 28.50 -14.07 -20.79
CA ILE A 646 29.51 -13.02 -20.86
C ILE A 646 29.13 -12.12 -22.02
N ALA A 647 28.89 -10.84 -21.74
CA ALA A 647 28.51 -9.87 -22.76
C ALA A 647 29.17 -8.50 -22.50
N GLU A 648 29.52 -7.81 -23.57
CA GLU A 648 30.10 -6.46 -23.55
C GLU A 648 29.05 -5.41 -23.16
N ASP A 649 27.81 -5.63 -23.59
CA ASP A 649 26.67 -4.76 -23.30
C ASP A 649 25.34 -5.53 -23.20
N LEU A 650 24.26 -4.78 -22.96
CA LEU A 650 22.92 -5.34 -22.81
C LEU A 650 22.32 -5.83 -24.14
N TYR A 651 22.77 -5.30 -25.27
CA TYR A 651 22.31 -5.74 -26.58
C TYR A 651 22.86 -7.13 -26.91
N GLU A 652 24.16 -7.35 -26.70
CA GLU A 652 24.79 -8.66 -26.86
C GLU A 652 24.14 -9.68 -25.91
N LEU A 653 23.92 -9.33 -24.64
CA LEU A 653 23.22 -10.19 -23.69
C LEU A 653 21.82 -10.59 -24.20
N GLN A 654 21.02 -9.63 -24.68
CA GLN A 654 19.69 -9.92 -25.21
C GLN A 654 19.74 -10.91 -26.38
N GLN A 655 20.69 -10.73 -27.31
CA GLN A 655 20.87 -11.66 -28.44
C GLN A 655 21.25 -13.07 -27.97
N GLN A 656 22.14 -13.18 -26.98
CA GLN A 656 22.55 -14.46 -26.40
C GLN A 656 21.36 -15.17 -25.72
N LEU A 657 20.53 -14.44 -24.97
CA LEU A 657 19.33 -14.99 -24.34
C LEU A 657 18.32 -15.50 -25.38
N ILE A 658 18.05 -14.73 -26.43
CA ILE A 658 17.16 -15.12 -27.54
C ILE A 658 17.70 -16.36 -28.26
N ALA A 659 19.01 -16.45 -28.47
CA ALA A 659 19.64 -17.61 -29.10
C ALA A 659 19.45 -18.88 -28.24
N VAL A 660 19.72 -18.79 -26.94
CA VAL A 660 19.56 -19.92 -26.00
C VAL A 660 18.10 -20.35 -25.88
N ALA A 661 17.16 -19.40 -25.86
CA ALA A 661 15.73 -19.73 -25.84
C ALA A 661 15.29 -20.53 -27.09
N LYS A 662 15.98 -20.38 -28.22
CA LYS A 662 15.71 -21.14 -29.46
C LYS A 662 16.44 -22.47 -29.54
N SER A 663 17.69 -22.53 -29.09
CA SER A 663 18.54 -23.74 -29.19
C SER A 663 18.37 -24.70 -28.01
N GLY A 664 17.76 -24.25 -26.91
CA GLY A 664 17.73 -24.96 -25.63
C GLY A 664 19.00 -24.75 -24.81
N LEU A 665 18.88 -24.95 -23.50
CA LEU A 665 20.02 -24.93 -22.56
C LEU A 665 20.81 -26.24 -22.65
N ALA A 666 22.15 -26.14 -22.67
CA ALA A 666 23.04 -27.29 -22.61
C ALA A 666 22.89 -28.07 -21.29
N GLU A 667 23.17 -29.38 -21.30
CA GLU A 667 23.13 -30.19 -20.08
C GLU A 667 24.27 -29.81 -19.12
N PHE A 668 23.92 -29.63 -17.84
CA PHE A 668 24.86 -29.25 -16.78
C PHE A 668 25.38 -30.48 -16.06
N SER A 669 26.69 -30.55 -15.82
CA SER A 669 27.33 -31.58 -14.98
C SER A 669 27.85 -30.95 -13.70
N PHE A 670 27.29 -31.36 -12.56
CA PHE A 670 27.80 -30.96 -11.24
C PHE A 670 29.09 -31.72 -10.91
N ARG A 671 30.06 -31.02 -10.33
CA ARG A 671 31.28 -31.62 -9.77
C ARG A 671 31.33 -31.33 -8.27
N GLU A 672 31.95 -32.20 -7.49
CA GLU A 672 32.22 -31.91 -6.07
C GLU A 672 33.14 -30.68 -5.92
N GLU A 673 32.87 -29.85 -4.91
CA GLU A 673 33.62 -28.60 -4.66
C GLU A 673 35.05 -28.93 -4.20
N VAL A 674 36.05 -28.57 -5.01
CA VAL A 674 37.47 -28.72 -4.68
C VAL A 674 37.97 -27.40 -4.09
N LYS A 675 38.32 -27.38 -2.80
CA LYS A 675 38.69 -26.17 -2.04
C LYS A 675 39.71 -25.26 -2.76
N GLY A 676 40.73 -25.83 -3.40
CA GLY A 676 41.76 -25.04 -4.11
C GLY A 676 41.26 -24.22 -5.30
N LEU A 677 40.19 -24.67 -5.97
CA LEU A 677 39.60 -23.95 -7.11
C LEU A 677 38.73 -22.77 -6.64
N LYS A 678 38.12 -22.88 -5.46
CA LYS A 678 37.37 -21.78 -4.85
C LYS A 678 38.28 -20.62 -4.46
N ASP A 679 39.37 -20.91 -3.75
CA ASP A 679 40.33 -19.90 -3.30
C ASP A 679 40.95 -19.15 -4.50
N TYR A 680 41.21 -19.88 -5.60
CA TYR A 680 41.65 -19.28 -6.87
C TYR A 680 40.58 -18.36 -7.49
N GLY A 681 39.31 -18.76 -7.46
CA GLY A 681 38.19 -17.91 -7.90
C GLY A 681 38.09 -16.60 -7.10
N GLU A 682 38.21 -16.66 -5.77
CA GLU A 682 38.21 -15.47 -4.91
C GLU A 682 39.39 -14.53 -5.21
N GLN A 683 40.58 -15.09 -5.48
CA GLN A 683 41.74 -14.30 -5.91
C GLN A 683 41.47 -13.59 -7.25
N LEU A 684 40.88 -14.27 -8.23
CA LEU A 684 40.53 -13.68 -9.52
C LEU A 684 39.53 -12.52 -9.38
N LEU A 685 38.54 -12.62 -8.48
CA LEU A 685 37.59 -11.54 -8.22
C LEU A 685 38.31 -10.28 -7.71
N ALA A 686 39.23 -10.44 -6.75
CA ALA A 686 40.01 -9.33 -6.21
C ALA A 686 40.91 -8.69 -7.28
N GLU A 687 41.61 -9.51 -8.08
CA GLU A 687 42.45 -9.02 -9.18
C GLU A 687 41.65 -8.21 -10.21
N LEU A 688 40.47 -8.69 -10.61
CA LEU A 688 39.62 -8.00 -11.60
C LEU A 688 39.04 -6.68 -11.11
N ARG A 689 38.86 -6.55 -9.79
CA ARG A 689 38.43 -5.31 -9.15
C ARG A 689 39.57 -4.29 -9.07
N GLU A 690 40.74 -4.73 -8.61
CA GLU A 690 41.88 -3.86 -8.29
C GLU A 690 42.71 -3.46 -9.52
N ASP A 691 42.97 -4.39 -10.44
CA ASP A 691 43.83 -4.14 -11.60
C ASP A 691 43.09 -3.41 -12.72
N ARG A 692 43.28 -2.10 -12.77
CA ARG A 692 42.73 -1.23 -13.82
C ARG A 692 43.55 -1.24 -15.11
N SER A 693 44.69 -1.92 -15.14
CA SER A 693 45.60 -2.00 -16.29
C SER A 693 45.44 -3.28 -17.11
N ILE A 694 44.62 -4.21 -16.63
CA ILE A 694 44.30 -5.44 -17.36
C ILE A 694 43.66 -5.13 -18.72
N ASN A 695 44.19 -5.75 -19.77
CA ASN A 695 43.65 -5.60 -21.11
C ASN A 695 42.31 -6.36 -21.27
N ALA A 696 41.53 -6.00 -22.28
CA ALA A 696 40.19 -6.57 -22.51
C ALA A 696 40.18 -8.10 -22.70
N GLU A 697 41.18 -8.66 -23.39
CA GLU A 697 41.28 -10.10 -23.65
C GLU A 697 41.53 -10.87 -22.35
N THR A 698 42.55 -10.48 -21.59
CA THR A 698 42.89 -11.11 -20.31
C THR A 698 41.75 -10.93 -19.28
N TYR A 699 41.04 -9.80 -19.31
CA TYR A 699 39.86 -9.60 -18.47
C TYR A 699 38.76 -10.61 -18.81
N LYS A 700 38.48 -10.81 -20.10
CA LYS A 700 37.48 -11.78 -20.59
C LYS A 700 37.88 -13.21 -20.27
N GLU A 701 39.15 -13.59 -20.45
CA GLU A 701 39.67 -14.92 -20.07
C GLU A 701 39.45 -15.22 -18.58
N LYS A 702 39.74 -14.25 -17.70
CA LYS A 702 39.50 -14.40 -16.25
C LYS A 702 38.01 -14.53 -15.92
N LEU A 703 37.14 -13.77 -16.58
CA LEU A 703 35.69 -13.94 -16.44
C LEU A 703 35.21 -15.30 -16.95
N SER A 704 35.80 -15.85 -18.01
CA SER A 704 35.51 -17.21 -18.49
C SER A 704 35.83 -18.26 -17.43
N VAL A 705 36.98 -18.15 -16.75
CA VAL A 705 37.32 -19.05 -15.64
C VAL A 705 36.30 -18.95 -14.49
N LEU A 706 35.92 -17.73 -14.11
CA LEU A 706 34.89 -17.51 -13.08
C LEU A 706 33.52 -18.09 -13.50
N SER A 707 33.18 -17.99 -14.79
CA SER A 707 31.95 -18.56 -15.34
C SER A 707 31.92 -20.09 -15.26
N GLU A 708 33.03 -20.76 -15.53
CA GLU A 708 33.16 -22.21 -15.40
C GLU A 708 33.06 -22.67 -13.94
N LEU A 709 33.66 -21.93 -13.00
CA LEU A 709 33.51 -22.18 -11.57
C LEU A 709 32.05 -22.03 -11.14
N TYR A 710 31.37 -20.97 -11.58
CA TYR A 710 29.95 -20.76 -11.28
C TYR A 710 29.09 -21.93 -11.76
N ILE A 711 29.23 -22.32 -13.03
CA ILE A 711 28.49 -23.44 -13.63
C ILE A 711 28.79 -24.76 -12.89
N SER A 712 30.03 -24.96 -12.47
CA SER A 712 30.46 -26.18 -11.76
C SER A 712 29.92 -26.28 -10.32
N GLY A 713 29.19 -25.28 -9.82
CA GLY A 713 28.57 -25.32 -8.50
C GLY A 713 29.22 -24.45 -7.43
N TYR A 714 30.37 -23.83 -7.72
CA TYR A 714 31.13 -23.06 -6.73
C TYR A 714 30.36 -21.80 -6.31
N THR A 715 30.39 -21.52 -5.01
CA THR A 715 29.80 -20.29 -4.44
C THR A 715 30.92 -19.33 -4.09
N LEU A 716 31.01 -18.23 -4.83
CA LEU A 716 32.01 -17.17 -4.66
C LEU A 716 31.36 -15.91 -4.06
N ASN A 717 32.15 -15.06 -3.40
CA ASN A 717 31.69 -13.77 -2.92
C ASN A 717 31.68 -12.72 -4.05
N TRP A 718 30.68 -12.80 -4.92
CA TRP A 718 30.59 -11.96 -6.11
C TRP A 718 30.56 -10.45 -5.84
N ALA A 719 30.18 -10.01 -4.64
CA ALA A 719 30.27 -8.61 -4.25
C ALA A 719 31.71 -8.06 -4.37
N ASN A 720 32.73 -8.93 -4.25
CA ASN A 720 34.14 -8.56 -4.40
C ASN A 720 34.54 -8.20 -5.83
N LEU A 721 33.72 -8.48 -6.85
CA LEU A 721 33.97 -8.04 -8.23
C LEU A 721 33.66 -6.55 -8.45
N PHE A 722 32.91 -5.93 -7.53
CA PHE A 722 32.35 -4.60 -7.71
C PHE A 722 32.85 -3.64 -6.62
N ASP A 723 33.18 -2.40 -7.00
CA ASP A 723 33.55 -1.36 -6.03
C ASP A 723 32.34 -0.87 -5.22
N ARG A 724 31.23 -0.59 -5.92
CA ARG A 724 29.86 -0.31 -5.45
C ARG A 724 28.99 -0.11 -6.69
N SER A 725 27.91 -0.86 -6.82
CA SER A 725 26.95 -0.73 -7.93
C SER A 725 25.54 -0.61 -7.39
N ARG A 726 24.62 -0.08 -8.21
CA ARG A 726 23.22 0.03 -7.83
C ARG A 726 22.50 -1.30 -8.05
N ARG A 727 21.52 -1.55 -7.19
CA ARG A 727 20.53 -2.61 -7.40
C ARG A 727 19.46 -2.08 -8.36
N VAL A 728 19.01 -2.94 -9.26
CA VAL A 728 17.94 -2.63 -10.21
C VAL A 728 16.82 -3.67 -10.12
N PRO A 729 15.54 -3.27 -10.23
CA PRO A 729 14.43 -4.22 -10.28
C PRO A 729 14.53 -5.09 -11.54
N LEU A 730 14.66 -6.40 -11.34
CA LEU A 730 14.74 -7.41 -12.40
C LEU A 730 13.67 -8.48 -12.17
N PRO A 731 13.23 -9.19 -13.22
CA PRO A 731 12.28 -10.29 -13.10
C PRO A 731 12.65 -11.26 -11.96
N THR A 732 11.66 -11.55 -11.13
CA THR A 732 11.78 -12.39 -9.94
C THR A 732 11.61 -13.87 -10.28
N TYR A 733 11.78 -14.76 -9.30
CA TYR A 733 11.71 -16.20 -9.48
C TYR A 733 10.34 -16.67 -10.04
N PRO A 734 10.33 -17.42 -11.17
CA PRO A 734 9.11 -17.95 -11.73
C PRO A 734 8.71 -19.24 -11.01
N PHE A 735 7.95 -19.11 -9.91
CA PHE A 735 7.47 -20.25 -9.13
C PHE A 735 6.74 -21.29 -9.98
N ALA A 736 6.88 -22.57 -9.61
CA ALA A 736 6.04 -23.63 -10.15
C ALA A 736 4.56 -23.36 -9.83
N ARG A 737 3.68 -23.77 -10.74
CA ARG A 737 2.24 -23.59 -10.68
C ARG A 737 1.55 -24.92 -10.36
N GLU A 738 1.96 -25.54 -9.26
CA GLU A 738 1.38 -26.81 -8.81
C GLU A 738 0.10 -26.56 -8.02
N HIS A 739 -0.92 -27.38 -8.26
CA HIS A 739 -2.25 -27.21 -7.69
C HIS A 739 -2.37 -27.89 -6.31
N TYR A 740 -2.68 -27.10 -5.28
CA TYR A 740 -2.87 -27.52 -3.90
C TYR A 740 -4.23 -27.07 -3.38
N TRP A 741 -5.13 -28.02 -3.15
CA TRP A 741 -6.48 -27.74 -2.66
C TRP A 741 -7.10 -28.94 -1.93
N ILE A 742 -7.79 -28.68 -0.83
CA ILE A 742 -8.54 -29.71 -0.10
C ILE A 742 -9.71 -30.18 -0.99
N PRO A 743 -9.84 -31.50 -1.26
CA PRO A 743 -10.93 -32.04 -2.05
C PRO A 743 -12.31 -31.70 -1.44
N ASP A 744 -13.27 -31.33 -2.28
CA ASP A 744 -14.65 -31.19 -1.84
C ASP A 744 -15.23 -32.57 -1.47
N VAL A 745 -16.06 -32.66 -0.43
CA VAL A 745 -16.75 -33.91 -0.08
C VAL A 745 -17.74 -34.24 -1.19
N THR A 746 -17.40 -35.16 -2.08
CA THR A 746 -18.40 -35.82 -2.92
C THR A 746 -19.23 -36.73 -2.01
N SER A 747 -20.56 -36.61 -2.07
CA SER A 747 -21.55 -37.31 -1.23
C SER A 747 -21.59 -38.85 -1.36
N THR A 748 -20.49 -39.48 -1.79
CA THR A 748 -20.40 -40.91 -2.09
C THR A 748 -19.48 -41.70 -1.15
N ASP A 749 -18.74 -41.07 -0.23
CA ASP A 749 -17.71 -41.78 0.56
C ASP A 749 -18.04 -41.96 2.06
N HIS A 750 -19.33 -41.96 2.42
CA HIS A 750 -19.77 -42.39 3.76
C HIS A 750 -19.62 -43.91 4.01
N SER A 751 -19.10 -44.68 3.04
CA SER A 751 -18.94 -46.14 3.19
C SER A 751 -17.59 -46.58 3.80
N ARG A 752 -16.69 -45.65 4.16
CA ARG A 752 -15.35 -46.00 4.69
C ARG A 752 -15.09 -45.73 6.17
N VAL A 753 -16.08 -45.29 6.94
CA VAL A 753 -15.88 -44.99 8.38
C VAL A 753 -16.28 -46.15 9.32
N GLU A 754 -16.86 -47.24 8.80
CA GLU A 754 -17.06 -48.47 9.59
C GLU A 754 -15.94 -49.48 9.33
N GLY A 755 -14.76 -49.29 9.94
CA GLY A 755 -13.70 -50.29 9.74
C GLY A 755 -12.33 -50.02 10.35
N ALA A 756 -12.21 -49.36 11.50
CA ALA A 756 -10.96 -49.37 12.26
C ALA A 756 -11.20 -49.04 13.75
N GLY A 757 -12.06 -49.82 14.40
CA GLY A 757 -12.02 -49.98 15.85
C GLY A 757 -11.03 -51.09 16.19
N ALA A 758 -10.17 -50.84 17.18
CA ALA A 758 -9.14 -51.70 17.77
C ALA A 758 -7.82 -51.79 16.96
N PHE A 759 -6.78 -51.06 17.39
CA PHE A 759 -5.74 -51.58 18.30
C PHE A 759 -4.78 -50.43 18.71
N ILE A 760 -4.69 -50.24 20.03
CA ILE A 760 -3.73 -49.46 20.85
C ILE A 760 -3.84 -47.93 20.79
#